data_AF-A0A2P2E4Y7-F1
#
_entry.id   AF-A0A2P2E4Y7-F1
#
_cell.length_a   1.000
_cell.length_b   1.000
_cell.length_c   1.000
_cell.angle_alpha   90.00
_cell.angle_beta   90.00
_cell.angle_gamma   90.00
#
_symmetry.space_group_name_H-M   'P 1'
#
loop_
_entity.id
_entity.type
_entity.pdbx_description
1 polymer ?
#
loop_
_entity_poly.entity_id
_entity_poly.type
_entity_poly.pdbx_seq_one_letter_code
_entity_poly.pdbx_strand_id
1 'polypeptide(L)'
;MLDPNLPELRVMDYSACLQKVQALDSRGDFSYKGVYKVLLVIFEWTDKFAQNKVLPNVEQIERDSSIDRDRTEVYVTDLCFKQNPPILKKLNVIEFHPNETGDPENPRTFLKHNSVFSRPTTSDGGTAFRYALGLNEMSTNAIKSWYQDKRKYMGQEKLKKVIKSAVDSGRLFDTYASSEIGNLFQCPFDKTKAQKDATIIIHLKPILKQLVDDKVLFFFRNDKASRPGNKSVFIYNKPEEIADRYEAYLDYIKSTIYPSLQKLGVVNEASEDDWQPAKTKLTEILGYLNESYGDQKTLVEEALILNEIIEKDREREEKQKRKQQIEDIMAFLSQANRIVELNQLRVAGEPLTDEFRSQLLSQPEILYAEFADRKIYNEFILHKACIEGAIDSAKKSYIAKKADLEIRVLALMNVTVHLMEEGPKRILEEIEAQSLFGFLPLLTKIWRMIIGNPTVHRHEVPAIKARLQQQLNKDLATQKAVKLAKEKERIVKERLKEREEKEAKMAASKPSNADSGEESEPVKSGTPEEEKKWKESIDEIVRLLDEAWEFGIYPNREYIMSKLNGKYAEENLIFFLKKFGGKELYSFSVRNQREKYPWPILVSTNYLKKNGKKLLEKAKEESEKQRNDKFPNQEKFDLFESQLDFLNRILPRIK
;
A
#
# COMPACT_ATOMS: atom_id res chain seq x y z
N MET A 1 0.51 -16.44 -17.54
CA MET A 1 0.50 -17.86 -17.95
C MET A 1 0.14 -17.93 -19.42
N LEU A 2 0.82 -18.80 -20.15
CA LEU A 2 0.58 -19.07 -21.58
C LEU A 2 -0.77 -19.78 -21.75
N ASP A 3 -1.56 -19.38 -22.74
CA ASP A 3 -2.86 -20.02 -23.02
C ASP A 3 -2.65 -21.24 -23.95
N PRO A 4 -3.12 -22.45 -23.56
CA PRO A 4 -2.98 -23.67 -24.36
C PRO A 4 -3.70 -23.62 -25.71
N ASN A 5 -4.71 -22.76 -25.86
CA ASN A 5 -5.53 -22.66 -27.06
C ASN A 5 -5.04 -21.59 -28.04
N LEU A 6 -3.88 -20.97 -27.79
CA LEU A 6 -3.35 -19.93 -28.66
C LEU A 6 -3.22 -20.42 -30.11
N PRO A 7 -3.81 -19.71 -31.09
CA PRO A 7 -3.73 -20.10 -32.49
C PRO A 7 -2.29 -20.10 -33.00
N GLU A 8 -1.43 -19.24 -32.44
CA GLU A 8 -0.01 -19.17 -32.78
C GLU A 8 0.75 -20.46 -32.41
N LEU A 9 0.25 -21.28 -31.50
CA LEU A 9 0.91 -22.54 -31.11
C LEU A 9 0.52 -23.74 -32.00
N ARG A 10 -0.48 -23.57 -32.88
CA ARG A 10 -0.97 -24.67 -33.72
C ARG A 10 0.04 -25.04 -34.80
N VAL A 11 0.10 -26.34 -35.09
CA VAL A 11 0.87 -26.93 -36.17
C VAL A 11 -0.03 -27.84 -37.02
N MET A 12 0.44 -28.19 -38.21
CA MET A 12 -0.23 -29.13 -39.10
C MET A 12 -0.45 -30.48 -38.42
N ASP A 13 -1.52 -31.18 -38.82
CA ASP A 13 -1.76 -32.56 -38.39
C ASP A 13 -0.56 -33.47 -38.70
N TYR A 14 -0.31 -34.45 -37.83
CA TYR A 14 0.84 -35.33 -37.92
C TYR A 14 0.90 -36.11 -39.23
N SER A 15 -0.22 -36.73 -39.63
CA SER A 15 -0.29 -37.57 -40.82
C SER A 15 -0.18 -36.73 -42.09
N ALA A 16 -0.88 -35.60 -42.12
CA ALA A 16 -0.83 -34.66 -43.25
C ALA A 16 0.58 -34.07 -43.45
N CYS A 17 1.28 -33.78 -42.35
CA CYS A 17 2.66 -33.33 -42.37
C CYS A 17 3.60 -34.37 -43.01
N LEU A 18 3.57 -35.62 -42.55
CA LEU A 18 4.45 -36.67 -43.07
C LEU A 18 4.24 -36.86 -44.57
N GLN A 19 2.98 -37.01 -45.01
CA GLN A 19 2.65 -37.16 -46.43
C GLN A 19 3.15 -35.98 -47.25
N LYS A 20 2.96 -34.76 -46.76
CA LYS A 20 3.36 -33.55 -47.47
C LYS A 20 4.87 -33.41 -47.59
N VAL A 21 5.62 -33.67 -46.52
CA VAL A 21 7.09 -33.57 -46.55
C VAL A 21 7.70 -34.72 -47.36
N GLN A 22 7.17 -35.93 -47.28
CA GLN A 22 7.56 -37.03 -48.15
C GLN A 22 7.30 -36.72 -49.63
N ALA A 23 6.15 -36.11 -49.94
CA ALA A 23 5.85 -35.68 -51.30
C ALA A 23 6.79 -34.57 -51.80
N LEU A 24 7.20 -33.64 -50.93
CA LEU A 24 8.20 -32.62 -51.29
C LEU A 24 9.57 -33.25 -51.60
N ASP A 25 10.00 -34.22 -50.80
CA ASP A 25 11.27 -34.94 -51.00
C ASP A 25 11.24 -35.83 -52.27
N SER A 26 10.09 -36.48 -52.52
CA SER A 26 9.92 -37.43 -53.64
C SER A 26 9.71 -36.77 -55.01
N ARG A 27 9.40 -35.47 -55.07
CA ARG A 27 9.17 -34.73 -56.32
C ARG A 27 10.42 -34.58 -57.20
N GLY A 28 11.60 -34.96 -56.70
CA GLY A 28 12.85 -34.94 -57.46
C GLY A 28 13.43 -33.54 -57.70
N ASP A 29 12.85 -32.51 -57.09
CA ASP A 29 13.42 -31.16 -57.04
C ASP A 29 14.65 -31.19 -56.13
N PHE A 30 15.84 -30.92 -56.69
CA PHE A 30 17.09 -30.85 -55.93
C PHE A 30 17.00 -29.91 -54.73
N SER A 31 16.08 -28.94 -54.79
CA SER A 31 15.84 -27.97 -53.73
C SER A 31 15.36 -28.62 -52.44
N TYR A 32 14.55 -29.69 -52.47
CA TYR A 32 13.95 -30.29 -51.25
C TYR A 32 14.51 -31.67 -50.89
N LYS A 33 15.54 -32.15 -51.61
CA LYS A 33 16.14 -33.46 -51.35
C LYS A 33 16.74 -33.54 -49.94
N GLY A 34 16.22 -34.45 -49.12
CA GLY A 34 16.65 -34.67 -47.73
C GLY A 34 15.84 -33.89 -46.69
N VAL A 35 14.82 -33.11 -47.10
CA VAL A 35 13.94 -32.37 -46.17
C VAL A 35 13.20 -33.31 -45.20
N TYR A 36 12.89 -34.53 -45.64
CA TYR A 36 12.24 -35.54 -44.79
C TYR A 36 13.16 -36.01 -43.66
N LYS A 37 14.47 -36.15 -43.92
CA LYS A 37 15.46 -36.51 -42.89
C LYS A 37 15.56 -35.42 -41.81
N VAL A 38 15.55 -34.15 -42.22
CA VAL A 38 15.51 -33.00 -41.29
C VAL A 38 14.27 -33.03 -40.40
N LEU A 39 13.09 -33.33 -40.97
CA LEU A 39 11.87 -33.46 -40.19
C LEU A 39 11.97 -34.60 -39.15
N LEU A 40 12.52 -35.76 -39.53
CA LEU A 40 12.67 -36.90 -38.63
C LEU A 40 13.60 -36.59 -37.46
N VAL A 41 14.73 -35.91 -37.70
CA VAL A 41 15.63 -35.46 -36.62
C VAL A 41 14.88 -34.58 -35.63
N ILE A 42 14.15 -33.56 -36.10
CA ILE A 42 13.39 -32.67 -35.21
C ILE A 42 12.33 -33.43 -34.41
N PHE A 43 11.68 -34.42 -35.04
CA PHE A 43 10.71 -35.28 -34.36
C PHE A 43 11.36 -36.08 -33.23
N GLU A 44 12.51 -36.71 -33.46
CA GLU A 44 13.24 -37.46 -32.43
C GLU A 44 13.64 -36.59 -31.23
N TRP A 45 14.09 -35.36 -31.48
CA TRP A 45 14.37 -34.43 -30.39
C TRP A 45 13.11 -34.00 -29.65
N THR A 46 12.01 -33.80 -30.38
CA THR A 46 10.72 -33.41 -29.81
C THR A 46 10.17 -34.51 -28.88
N ASP A 47 10.31 -35.78 -29.27
CA ASP A 47 9.94 -36.93 -28.43
C ASP A 47 10.76 -37.01 -27.13
N LYS A 48 12.05 -36.65 -27.19
CA LYS A 48 12.96 -36.65 -26.02
C LYS A 48 12.79 -35.43 -25.11
N PHE A 49 11.98 -34.44 -25.48
CA PHE A 49 11.83 -33.20 -24.71
C PHE A 49 11.32 -33.43 -23.29
N ALA A 50 10.47 -34.43 -23.06
CA ALA A 50 9.94 -34.72 -21.73
C ALA A 50 11.04 -35.06 -20.71
N GLN A 51 12.14 -35.66 -21.16
CA GLN A 51 13.26 -36.07 -20.32
C GLN A 51 14.30 -34.96 -20.18
N ASN A 52 14.66 -34.31 -21.30
CA ASN A 52 15.83 -33.43 -21.36
C ASN A 52 15.48 -31.94 -21.35
N LYS A 53 14.24 -31.57 -21.67
CA LYS A 53 13.79 -30.18 -21.88
C LYS A 53 14.60 -29.42 -22.94
N VAL A 54 15.28 -30.12 -23.85
CA VAL A 54 16.06 -29.54 -24.94
C VAL A 54 15.35 -29.77 -26.27
N LEU A 55 15.34 -28.75 -27.12
CA LEU A 55 14.92 -28.82 -28.52
C LEU A 55 16.09 -28.39 -29.42
N PRO A 56 16.14 -28.89 -30.65
CA PRO A 56 17.30 -28.70 -31.51
C PRO A 56 17.28 -27.32 -32.16
N ASN A 57 18.44 -26.68 -32.19
CA ASN A 57 18.70 -25.51 -33.03
C ASN A 57 19.19 -25.96 -34.44
N VAL A 58 19.43 -25.01 -35.35
CA VAL A 58 19.88 -25.33 -36.72
C VAL A 58 21.16 -26.16 -36.73
N GLU A 59 22.14 -25.83 -35.90
CA GLU A 59 23.45 -26.50 -35.88
C GLU A 59 23.36 -27.95 -35.39
N GLN A 60 22.46 -28.22 -34.44
CA GLN A 60 22.16 -29.58 -33.98
C GLN A 60 21.44 -30.37 -35.07
N ILE A 61 20.49 -29.75 -35.78
CA ILE A 61 19.79 -30.39 -36.90
C ILE A 61 20.75 -30.72 -38.04
N GLU A 62 21.63 -29.78 -38.41
CA GLU A 62 22.66 -29.96 -39.43
C GLU A 62 23.54 -31.19 -39.11
N ARG A 63 24.07 -31.23 -37.88
CA ARG A 63 24.93 -32.31 -37.40
C ARG A 63 24.25 -33.69 -37.46
N ASP A 64 23.02 -33.78 -36.96
CA ASP A 64 22.30 -35.04 -36.83
C ASP A 64 21.68 -35.50 -38.16
N SER A 65 21.30 -34.56 -39.03
CA SER A 65 20.75 -34.85 -40.36
C SER A 65 21.82 -35.03 -41.44
N SER A 66 23.06 -34.59 -41.19
CA SER A 66 24.14 -34.55 -42.19
C SER A 66 23.77 -33.77 -43.47
N ILE A 67 22.86 -32.79 -43.33
CA ILE A 67 22.48 -31.85 -44.38
C ILE A 67 23.22 -30.55 -44.11
N ASP A 68 23.75 -29.93 -45.18
CA ASP A 68 24.44 -28.65 -45.11
C ASP A 68 23.62 -27.56 -44.38
N ARG A 69 24.30 -26.66 -43.67
CA ARG A 69 23.68 -25.63 -42.83
C ARG A 69 22.74 -24.73 -43.62
N ASP A 70 23.18 -24.23 -44.78
CA ASP A 70 22.39 -23.28 -45.59
C ASP A 70 21.09 -23.94 -46.04
N ARG A 71 21.15 -25.22 -46.42
CA ARG A 71 19.96 -26.00 -46.77
C ARG A 71 19.06 -26.26 -45.57
N THR A 72 19.65 -26.58 -44.42
CA THR A 72 18.91 -26.79 -43.18
C THR A 72 18.13 -25.54 -42.78
N GLU A 73 18.75 -24.36 -42.86
CA GLU A 73 18.10 -23.06 -42.59
C GLU A 73 16.93 -22.78 -43.53
N VAL A 74 17.10 -23.06 -44.82
CA VAL A 74 16.03 -22.95 -45.82
C VAL A 74 14.87 -23.90 -45.48
N TYR A 75 15.17 -25.16 -45.14
CA TYR A 75 14.16 -26.16 -44.80
C TYR A 75 13.36 -25.78 -43.56
N VAL A 76 14.01 -25.43 -42.45
CA VAL A 76 13.28 -25.06 -41.23
C VAL A 76 12.45 -23.79 -41.44
N THR A 77 12.95 -22.83 -42.21
CA THR A 77 12.22 -21.60 -42.56
C THR A 77 10.96 -21.93 -43.36
N ASP A 78 11.09 -22.75 -44.40
CA ASP A 78 9.97 -23.13 -45.27
C ASP A 78 8.90 -23.90 -44.51
N LEU A 79 9.32 -24.87 -43.69
CA LEU A 79 8.41 -25.69 -42.89
C LEU A 79 7.73 -24.89 -41.76
N CYS A 80 8.37 -23.82 -41.24
CA CYS A 80 7.80 -22.96 -40.20
C CYS A 80 6.84 -21.88 -40.75
N PHE A 81 7.03 -21.41 -41.99
CA PHE A 81 6.38 -20.17 -42.42
C PHE A 81 5.67 -20.21 -43.78
N LYS A 82 5.98 -21.16 -44.68
CA LYS A 82 5.26 -21.25 -45.98
C LYS A 82 3.89 -21.91 -45.88
N GLN A 83 3.61 -22.63 -44.80
CA GLN A 83 2.39 -23.40 -44.62
C GLN A 83 1.52 -22.80 -43.51
N ASN A 84 0.20 -22.89 -43.68
CA ASN A 84 -0.77 -22.50 -42.67
C ASN A 84 -1.82 -23.61 -42.48
N PRO A 85 -1.89 -24.28 -41.31
CA PRO A 85 -0.96 -24.17 -40.18
C PRO A 85 0.46 -24.64 -40.52
N PRO A 86 1.49 -24.16 -39.79
CA PRO A 86 2.89 -24.49 -40.06
C PRO A 86 3.21 -25.96 -39.75
N ILE A 87 4.19 -26.53 -40.45
CA ILE A 87 4.62 -27.92 -40.22
C ILE A 87 5.46 -28.01 -38.95
N LEU A 88 6.46 -27.14 -38.85
CA LEU A 88 7.32 -27.01 -37.67
C LEU A 88 6.92 -25.79 -36.87
N LYS A 89 7.17 -25.83 -35.55
CA LYS A 89 7.08 -24.64 -34.73
C LYS A 89 8.46 -24.18 -34.31
N LYS A 90 8.81 -22.95 -34.73
CA LYS A 90 9.93 -22.20 -34.16
C LYS A 90 9.53 -21.65 -32.79
N LEU A 91 10.36 -21.92 -31.80
CA LEU A 91 10.28 -21.44 -30.42
C LEU A 91 11.60 -20.75 -30.04
N ASN A 92 11.56 -19.95 -28.99
CA ASN A 92 12.74 -19.27 -28.46
C ASN A 92 13.03 -19.75 -27.04
N VAL A 93 14.31 -19.82 -26.69
CA VAL A 93 14.78 -20.07 -25.34
C VAL A 93 15.93 -19.13 -25.03
N ILE A 94 15.99 -18.68 -23.78
CA ILE A 94 17.11 -17.92 -23.24
C ILE A 94 17.88 -18.81 -22.28
N GLU A 95 19.19 -18.85 -22.44
CA GLU A 95 20.10 -19.60 -21.59
C GLU A 95 21.06 -18.68 -20.86
N PHE A 96 21.43 -19.04 -19.63
CA PHE A 96 22.38 -18.30 -18.82
C PHE A 96 23.75 -18.97 -18.81
N HIS A 97 24.76 -18.24 -19.27
CA HIS A 97 26.14 -18.69 -19.43
C HIS A 97 27.07 -17.82 -18.58
N PRO A 98 27.22 -18.11 -17.28
CA PRO A 98 27.93 -17.24 -16.33
C PRO A 98 29.44 -17.12 -16.55
N ASN A 99 30.02 -18.07 -17.30
CA ASN A 99 31.47 -18.18 -17.54
C ASN A 99 31.88 -17.70 -18.95
N GLU A 100 30.91 -17.38 -19.81
CA GLU A 100 31.17 -16.93 -21.17
C GLU A 100 30.93 -15.42 -21.26
N THR A 101 31.68 -14.74 -22.13
CA THR A 101 31.26 -13.42 -22.61
C THR A 101 29.94 -13.57 -23.35
N GLY A 102 29.02 -12.62 -23.13
CA GLY A 102 27.63 -12.69 -23.60
C GLY A 102 27.46 -12.85 -25.11
N ASP A 103 26.19 -12.83 -25.55
CA ASP A 103 25.79 -12.83 -26.96
C ASP A 103 26.70 -11.94 -27.85
N PRO A 104 27.20 -12.38 -29.01
CA PRO A 104 27.99 -11.54 -29.92
C PRO A 104 27.36 -10.18 -30.26
N GLU A 105 26.03 -10.11 -30.37
CA GLU A 105 25.31 -8.86 -30.67
C GLU A 105 25.08 -8.01 -29.41
N ASN A 106 25.15 -8.64 -28.23
CA ASN A 106 25.01 -7.97 -26.93
C ASN A 106 25.98 -8.57 -25.89
N PRO A 107 27.31 -8.35 -26.04
CA PRO A 107 28.36 -9.08 -25.30
C PRO A 107 28.37 -8.82 -23.79
N ARG A 108 27.49 -7.92 -23.33
CA ARG A 108 27.28 -7.57 -21.92
C ARG A 108 26.22 -8.43 -21.23
N THR A 109 25.45 -9.22 -21.96
CA THR A 109 24.43 -10.09 -21.37
C THR A 109 24.97 -11.51 -21.31
N PHE A 110 25.21 -12.03 -20.10
CA PHE A 110 25.47 -13.46 -19.85
C PHE A 110 24.28 -14.38 -20.23
N LEU A 111 23.28 -13.81 -20.91
CA LEU A 111 22.11 -14.47 -21.46
C LEU A 111 22.29 -14.58 -22.96
N LYS A 112 22.05 -15.78 -23.50
CA LYS A 112 22.09 -16.06 -24.95
C LYS A 112 20.71 -16.47 -25.43
N HIS A 113 20.30 -15.89 -26.55
CA HIS A 113 19.10 -16.30 -27.26
C HIS A 113 19.39 -17.50 -28.15
N ASN A 114 18.50 -18.47 -28.17
CA ASN A 114 18.52 -19.57 -29.13
C ASN A 114 17.13 -19.74 -29.76
N SER A 115 17.10 -19.90 -31.09
CA SER A 115 15.94 -20.38 -31.82
C SER A 115 15.99 -21.89 -31.96
N VAL A 116 14.94 -22.55 -31.49
CA VAL A 116 14.81 -24.01 -31.49
C VAL A 116 13.52 -24.43 -32.18
N PHE A 117 13.50 -25.65 -32.71
CA PHE A 117 12.41 -26.12 -33.55
C PHE A 117 11.75 -27.34 -32.92
N SER A 118 10.43 -27.37 -32.91
CA SER A 118 9.67 -28.55 -32.47
C SER A 118 8.71 -29.02 -33.54
N ARG A 119 8.47 -30.32 -33.53
CA ARG A 119 7.39 -30.94 -34.28
C ARG A 119 6.44 -31.69 -33.33
N PRO A 120 5.41 -31.03 -32.80
CA PRO A 120 4.44 -31.66 -31.93
C PRO A 120 3.82 -32.91 -32.55
N THR A 121 3.60 -33.93 -31.73
CA THR A 121 3.08 -35.23 -32.18
C THR A 121 1.56 -35.30 -32.02
N THR A 122 0.95 -36.43 -32.41
CA THR A 122 -0.48 -36.66 -32.20
C THR A 122 -0.87 -36.59 -30.72
N SER A 123 0.02 -36.97 -29.79
CA SER A 123 -0.28 -36.88 -28.35
C SER A 123 -0.37 -35.43 -27.84
N ASP A 124 0.23 -34.48 -28.56
CA ASP A 124 0.18 -33.06 -28.23
C ASP A 124 -1.04 -32.35 -28.85
N GLY A 125 -1.96 -33.08 -29.51
CA GLY A 125 -3.17 -32.49 -30.10
C GLY A 125 -2.88 -31.44 -31.20
N GLY A 126 -1.72 -31.51 -31.84
CA GLY A 126 -1.31 -30.54 -32.87
C GLY A 126 -0.96 -29.15 -32.34
N THR A 127 -0.58 -29.02 -31.06
CA THR A 127 -0.12 -27.76 -30.46
C THR A 127 1.30 -27.87 -29.90
N ALA A 128 2.08 -26.79 -30.03
CA ALA A 128 3.42 -26.68 -29.45
C ALA A 128 3.42 -26.22 -27.98
N PHE A 129 2.25 -26.16 -27.33
CA PHE A 129 2.07 -25.61 -25.98
C PHE A 129 3.02 -26.19 -24.92
N ARG A 130 3.11 -27.52 -24.82
CA ARG A 130 3.95 -28.20 -23.82
C ARG A 130 5.41 -27.78 -23.91
N TYR A 131 5.90 -27.61 -25.13
CA TYR A 131 7.28 -27.23 -25.41
C TYR A 131 7.52 -25.75 -25.09
N ALA A 132 6.62 -24.87 -25.57
CA ALA A 132 6.69 -23.45 -25.27
C ALA A 132 6.66 -23.17 -23.76
N LEU A 133 5.82 -23.89 -23.01
CA LEU A 133 5.76 -23.78 -21.55
C LEU A 133 7.09 -24.16 -20.89
N GLY A 134 7.66 -25.32 -21.24
CA GLY A 134 8.94 -25.76 -20.68
C GLY A 134 10.11 -24.82 -21.02
N LEU A 135 10.16 -24.28 -22.24
CA LEU A 135 11.19 -23.31 -22.62
C LEU A 135 11.00 -21.95 -21.92
N ASN A 136 9.76 -21.52 -21.68
CA ASN A 136 9.47 -20.30 -20.91
C ASN A 136 9.92 -20.45 -19.46
N GLU A 137 9.72 -21.61 -18.83
CA GLU A 137 10.23 -21.90 -17.48
C GLU A 137 11.77 -21.82 -17.46
N MET A 138 12.44 -22.45 -18.43
CA MET A 138 13.91 -22.38 -18.55
C MET A 138 14.41 -20.95 -18.73
N SER A 139 13.80 -20.20 -19.65
CA SER A 139 14.15 -18.79 -19.92
C SER A 139 13.93 -17.91 -18.70
N THR A 140 12.85 -18.14 -17.96
CA THR A 140 12.57 -17.42 -16.70
C THR A 140 13.65 -17.71 -15.67
N ASN A 141 14.03 -18.97 -15.49
CA ASN A 141 15.09 -19.35 -14.57
C ASN A 141 16.47 -18.80 -14.98
N ALA A 142 16.77 -18.76 -16.28
CA ALA A 142 17.98 -18.14 -16.80
C ALA A 142 18.03 -16.63 -16.48
N ILE A 143 16.95 -15.90 -16.75
CA ILE A 143 16.85 -14.46 -16.44
C ILE A 143 16.98 -14.22 -14.93
N LYS A 144 16.36 -15.06 -14.10
CA LYS A 144 16.49 -14.98 -12.62
C LYS A 144 17.92 -15.17 -12.15
N SER A 145 18.61 -16.18 -12.68
CA SER A 145 20.01 -16.45 -12.34
C SER A 145 20.91 -15.29 -12.76
N TRP A 146 20.72 -14.76 -13.98
CA TRP A 146 21.43 -13.56 -14.42
C TRP A 146 21.15 -12.33 -13.54
N TYR A 147 19.89 -12.10 -13.18
CA TYR A 147 19.47 -11.00 -12.32
C TYR A 147 20.15 -11.05 -10.94
N GLN A 148 20.31 -12.26 -10.38
CA GLN A 148 20.95 -12.48 -9.08
C GLN A 148 22.49 -12.40 -9.16
N ASP A 149 23.09 -13.05 -10.16
CA ASP A 149 24.53 -13.33 -10.15
C ASP A 149 25.36 -12.29 -10.90
N LYS A 150 24.80 -11.65 -11.93
CA LYS A 150 25.58 -10.88 -12.90
C LYS A 150 25.03 -9.49 -13.22
N ARG A 151 23.73 -9.27 -13.10
CA ARG A 151 23.10 -7.98 -13.45
C ARG A 151 23.55 -6.89 -12.47
N LYS A 152 24.22 -5.86 -13.00
CA LYS A 152 24.70 -4.73 -12.21
C LYS A 152 23.80 -3.52 -12.40
N TYR A 153 23.45 -2.88 -11.30
CA TYR A 153 22.79 -1.58 -11.38
C TYR A 153 23.70 -0.55 -12.01
N MET A 154 23.15 0.29 -12.89
CA MET A 154 23.91 1.26 -13.66
C MET A 154 24.28 2.53 -12.87
N GLY A 155 23.67 2.73 -11.70
CA GLY A 155 23.84 3.89 -10.84
C GLY A 155 22.90 5.05 -11.18
N GLN A 156 22.53 5.81 -10.14
CA GLN A 156 21.58 6.93 -10.18
C GLN A 156 21.92 7.97 -11.28
N GLU A 157 23.15 8.47 -11.33
CA GLU A 157 23.56 9.51 -12.28
C GLU A 157 23.49 9.06 -13.75
N LYS A 158 23.80 7.80 -14.00
CA LYS A 158 23.70 7.23 -15.34
C LYS A 158 22.23 7.00 -15.72
N LEU A 159 21.41 6.56 -14.76
CA LEU A 159 19.98 6.40 -14.94
C LEU A 159 19.30 7.72 -15.31
N LYS A 160 19.62 8.81 -14.60
CA LYS A 160 19.14 10.18 -14.92
C LYS A 160 19.42 10.56 -16.37
N LYS A 161 20.66 10.39 -16.83
CA LYS A 161 21.07 10.68 -18.22
C LYS A 161 20.31 9.84 -19.24
N VAL A 162 20.14 8.55 -18.97
CA VAL A 162 19.43 7.63 -19.87
C VAL A 162 17.95 7.97 -19.96
N ILE A 163 17.29 8.23 -18.83
CA ILE A 163 15.88 8.65 -18.80
C ILE A 163 15.70 9.96 -19.56
N LYS A 164 16.53 10.97 -19.27
CA LYS A 164 16.48 12.26 -19.97
C LYS A 164 16.57 12.08 -21.48
N SER A 165 17.61 11.38 -21.95
CA SER A 165 17.80 11.12 -23.39
C SER A 165 16.63 10.33 -24.01
N ALA A 166 16.06 9.38 -23.27
CA ALA A 166 14.94 8.57 -23.73
C ALA A 166 13.69 9.43 -23.89
N VAL A 167 13.35 10.25 -22.90
CA VAL A 167 12.20 11.16 -22.93
C VAL A 167 12.31 12.18 -24.05
N ASP A 168 13.49 12.80 -24.20
CA ASP A 168 13.75 13.78 -25.26
C ASP A 168 13.60 13.15 -26.67
N SER A 169 13.92 11.86 -26.81
CA SER A 169 13.72 11.11 -28.06
C SER A 169 12.33 10.48 -28.21
N GLY A 170 11.45 10.65 -27.22
CA GLY A 170 10.14 9.99 -27.17
C GLY A 170 10.26 8.47 -27.15
N ARG A 171 11.21 7.91 -26.41
CA ARG A 171 11.39 6.46 -26.24
C ARG A 171 11.57 6.09 -24.77
N LEU A 172 10.77 6.65 -23.88
CA LEU A 172 10.81 6.34 -22.45
C LEU A 172 10.72 4.83 -22.17
N PHE A 173 9.93 4.10 -22.96
CA PHE A 173 9.83 2.64 -22.86
C PHE A 173 11.16 1.89 -23.03
N ASP A 174 12.15 2.43 -23.75
CA ASP A 174 13.47 1.81 -23.89
C ASP A 174 14.20 1.72 -22.54
N THR A 175 13.78 2.48 -21.54
CA THR A 175 14.36 2.45 -20.19
C THR A 175 13.79 1.35 -19.30
N TYR A 176 12.73 0.67 -19.71
CA TYR A 176 12.06 -0.34 -18.88
C TYR A 176 12.78 -1.69 -18.92
N ALA A 177 12.63 -2.47 -17.85
CA ALA A 177 13.14 -3.85 -17.79
C ALA A 177 12.49 -4.74 -18.86
N SER A 178 11.23 -4.48 -19.24
CA SER A 178 10.55 -5.19 -20.33
C SER A 178 11.22 -5.00 -21.68
N SER A 179 11.82 -3.84 -21.94
CA SER A 179 12.55 -3.56 -23.18
C SER A 179 13.93 -4.22 -23.17
N GLU A 180 14.64 -4.17 -22.03
CA GLU A 180 15.92 -4.88 -21.85
C GLU A 180 15.75 -6.40 -22.06
N ILE A 181 14.76 -7.00 -21.40
CA ILE A 181 14.46 -8.43 -21.55
C ILE A 181 13.87 -8.71 -22.95
N GLY A 182 13.03 -7.83 -23.47
CA GLY A 182 12.43 -7.97 -24.80
C GLY A 182 13.46 -8.03 -25.92
N ASN A 183 14.57 -7.30 -25.79
CA ASN A 183 15.67 -7.34 -26.75
C ASN A 183 16.36 -8.71 -26.82
N LEU A 184 16.26 -9.54 -25.79
CA LEU A 184 16.76 -10.92 -25.80
C LEU A 184 15.90 -11.87 -26.66
N PHE A 185 14.72 -11.43 -27.11
CA PHE A 185 13.83 -12.22 -27.97
C PHE A 185 13.86 -11.76 -29.43
N GLN A 186 14.86 -10.96 -29.82
CA GLN A 186 15.09 -10.63 -31.22
C GLN A 186 15.54 -11.89 -31.97
N CYS A 187 14.65 -12.43 -32.80
CA CYS A 187 14.83 -13.71 -33.47
C CYS A 187 15.09 -13.48 -34.97
N PRO A 188 16.21 -13.98 -35.55
CA PRO A 188 16.52 -13.82 -36.97
C PRO A 188 15.46 -14.37 -37.93
N PHE A 189 14.69 -15.36 -37.48
CA PHE A 189 13.60 -15.96 -38.26
C PHE A 189 12.33 -15.09 -38.32
N ASP A 190 12.18 -14.09 -37.44
CA ASP A 190 10.99 -13.25 -37.35
C ASP A 190 11.08 -12.03 -38.28
N LYS A 191 10.86 -12.25 -39.58
CA LYS A 191 10.95 -11.22 -40.64
C LYS A 191 9.73 -10.30 -40.70
N THR A 192 8.56 -10.82 -40.36
CA THR A 192 7.27 -10.10 -40.45
C THR A 192 6.78 -9.65 -39.08
N LYS A 193 5.92 -8.62 -39.04
CA LYS A 193 5.31 -8.15 -37.79
C LYS A 193 4.54 -9.27 -37.06
N ALA A 194 3.77 -10.09 -37.79
CA ALA A 194 3.00 -11.19 -37.21
C ALA A 194 3.89 -12.24 -36.52
N GLN A 195 5.08 -12.52 -37.07
CA GLN A 195 6.04 -13.44 -36.46
C GLN A 195 6.64 -12.86 -35.17
N LYS A 196 7.00 -11.57 -35.18
CA LYS A 196 7.47 -10.87 -33.97
C LYS A 196 6.40 -10.83 -32.88
N ASP A 197 5.16 -10.51 -33.25
CA ASP A 197 4.01 -10.50 -32.33
C ASP A 197 3.76 -11.90 -31.74
N ALA A 198 3.88 -12.96 -32.55
CA ALA A 198 3.77 -14.34 -32.07
C ALA A 198 4.86 -14.69 -31.04
N THR A 199 6.11 -14.27 -31.26
CA THR A 199 7.19 -14.43 -30.26
C THR A 199 6.87 -13.70 -28.96
N ILE A 200 6.33 -12.48 -29.04
CA ILE A 200 5.93 -11.71 -27.86
C ILE A 200 4.81 -12.41 -27.08
N ILE A 201 3.81 -12.94 -27.78
CA ILE A 201 2.64 -13.61 -27.18
C ILE A 201 3.03 -14.95 -26.55
N ILE A 202 3.83 -15.75 -27.24
CA ILE A 202 4.21 -17.09 -26.79
C ILE A 202 5.26 -17.04 -25.68
N HIS A 203 6.23 -16.13 -25.76
CA HIS A 203 7.40 -16.12 -24.87
C HIS A 203 7.44 -14.91 -23.95
N LEU A 204 7.62 -13.70 -24.51
CA LEU A 204 7.93 -12.51 -23.72
C LEU A 204 6.84 -12.17 -22.68
N LYS A 205 5.56 -12.13 -23.07
CA LYS A 205 4.45 -11.80 -22.18
C LYS A 205 4.32 -12.80 -21.02
N PRO A 206 4.27 -14.13 -21.24
CA PRO A 206 4.28 -15.11 -20.16
C PRO A 206 5.48 -14.98 -19.22
N ILE A 207 6.68 -14.77 -19.76
CA ILE A 207 7.91 -14.66 -18.97
C ILE A 207 7.89 -13.41 -18.10
N LEU A 208 7.56 -12.23 -18.65
CA LEU A 208 7.43 -11.00 -17.88
C LEU A 208 6.41 -11.14 -16.75
N LYS A 209 5.27 -11.80 -17.01
CA LYS A 209 4.28 -12.08 -15.96
C LYS A 209 4.85 -12.96 -14.86
N GLN A 210 5.56 -14.04 -15.21
CA GLN A 210 6.18 -14.91 -14.22
C GLN A 210 7.25 -14.18 -13.39
N LEU A 211 8.04 -13.29 -14.01
CA LEU A 211 9.03 -12.49 -13.30
C LEU A 211 8.40 -11.47 -12.32
N VAL A 212 7.18 -11.00 -12.60
CA VAL A 212 6.40 -10.18 -11.66
C VAL A 212 5.89 -11.04 -10.50
N ASP A 213 5.32 -12.21 -10.81
CA ASP A 213 4.82 -13.15 -9.80
C ASP A 213 5.96 -13.59 -8.84
N ASP A 214 7.16 -13.77 -9.39
CA ASP A 214 8.39 -14.12 -8.65
C ASP A 214 9.06 -12.92 -7.95
N LYS A 215 8.45 -11.72 -7.99
CA LYS A 215 8.93 -10.47 -7.40
C LYS A 215 10.31 -10.01 -7.91
N VAL A 216 10.73 -10.44 -9.09
CA VAL A 216 11.95 -9.94 -9.77
C VAL A 216 11.67 -8.59 -10.43
N LEU A 217 10.48 -8.46 -11.02
CA LEU A 217 10.00 -7.23 -11.64
C LEU A 217 8.85 -6.63 -10.84
N PHE A 218 8.84 -5.32 -10.76
CA PHE A 218 7.72 -4.52 -10.31
C PHE A 218 6.93 -4.05 -11.53
N PHE A 219 5.61 -4.17 -11.46
CA PHE A 219 4.70 -3.84 -12.57
C PHE A 219 3.61 -2.89 -12.11
N PHE A 220 3.36 -1.88 -12.93
CA PHE A 220 2.18 -1.02 -12.81
C PHE A 220 1.68 -0.60 -14.20
N ARG A 221 0.40 -0.25 -14.28
CA ARG A 221 -0.23 0.25 -15.50
C ARG A 221 -0.28 1.77 -15.52
N ASN A 222 0.09 2.35 -16.65
CA ASN A 222 -0.20 3.75 -16.97
C ASN A 222 -1.16 3.80 -18.16
N ASP A 223 -2.46 3.57 -17.90
CA ASP A 223 -3.46 3.51 -18.98
C ASP A 223 -3.65 4.83 -19.73
N LYS A 224 -3.23 5.95 -19.12
CA LYS A 224 -3.29 7.30 -19.69
C LYS A 224 -2.12 7.62 -20.63
N ALA A 225 -1.11 6.76 -20.67
CA ALA A 225 0.05 6.95 -21.52
C ALA A 225 -0.36 7.06 -23.01
N SER A 226 0.19 8.08 -23.68
CA SER A 226 -0.04 8.36 -25.09
C SER A 226 0.46 7.22 -26.00
N ARG A 227 1.60 6.62 -25.64
CA ARG A 227 2.22 5.52 -26.40
C ARG A 227 1.88 4.15 -25.82
N PRO A 228 1.55 3.15 -26.66
CA PRO A 228 1.27 1.79 -26.19
C PRO A 228 2.41 1.17 -25.37
N GLY A 229 3.66 1.46 -25.72
CA GLY A 229 4.85 0.96 -25.03
C GLY A 229 4.96 1.43 -23.56
N ASN A 230 4.37 2.58 -23.23
CA ASN A 230 4.40 3.15 -21.89
C ASN A 230 3.18 2.75 -21.04
N LYS A 231 2.21 1.99 -21.59
CA LYS A 231 1.01 1.58 -20.84
C LYS A 231 1.28 0.50 -19.80
N SER A 232 2.29 -0.31 -20.03
CA SER A 232 2.68 -1.44 -19.17
C SER A 232 4.13 -1.24 -18.75
N VAL A 233 4.32 -0.72 -17.53
CA VAL A 233 5.63 -0.37 -17.03
C VAL A 233 6.16 -1.53 -16.19
N PHE A 234 7.32 -2.06 -16.61
CA PHE A 234 8.04 -3.10 -15.88
C PHE A 234 9.41 -2.53 -15.48
N ILE A 235 9.68 -2.48 -14.18
CA ILE A 235 10.96 -2.07 -13.63
C ILE A 235 11.49 -3.17 -12.71
N TYR A 236 12.79 -3.19 -12.44
CA TYR A 236 13.33 -4.16 -11.50
C TYR A 236 12.82 -3.87 -10.09
N ASN A 237 12.43 -4.92 -9.38
CA ASN A 237 11.89 -4.80 -8.03
C ASN A 237 13.02 -4.69 -7.01
N LYS A 238 13.75 -3.56 -7.04
CA LYS A 238 14.73 -3.17 -6.04
C LYS A 238 14.35 -1.79 -5.50
N PRO A 239 14.11 -1.63 -4.19
CA PRO A 239 13.67 -0.35 -3.61
C PRO A 239 14.57 0.83 -4.01
N GLU A 240 15.89 0.64 -3.96
CA GLU A 240 16.89 1.64 -4.35
C GLU A 240 16.74 2.08 -5.82
N GLU A 241 16.55 1.13 -6.76
CA GLU A 241 16.42 1.48 -8.19
C GLU A 241 15.08 2.14 -8.51
N ILE A 242 14.02 1.79 -7.76
CA ILE A 242 12.71 2.42 -7.88
C ILE A 242 12.78 3.86 -7.38
N ALA A 243 13.42 4.09 -6.22
CA ALA A 243 13.66 5.42 -5.66
C ALA A 243 14.52 6.27 -6.60
N ASP A 244 15.64 5.73 -7.09
CA ASP A 244 16.51 6.43 -8.04
C ASP A 244 15.78 6.79 -9.34
N ARG A 245 14.90 5.91 -9.84
CA ARG A 245 14.06 6.23 -11.01
C ARG A 245 13.09 7.36 -10.71
N TYR A 246 12.43 7.33 -9.55
CA TYR A 246 11.53 8.39 -9.13
C TYR A 246 12.26 9.74 -9.01
N GLU A 247 13.45 9.75 -8.41
CA GLU A 247 14.29 10.94 -8.33
C GLU A 247 14.75 11.42 -9.72
N ALA A 248 15.09 10.52 -10.63
CA ALA A 248 15.40 10.89 -12.01
C ALA A 248 14.22 11.51 -12.74
N TYR A 249 12.99 11.06 -12.46
CA TYR A 249 11.79 11.70 -12.97
C TYR A 249 11.61 13.10 -12.37
N LEU A 250 11.76 13.25 -11.05
CA LEU A 250 11.68 14.57 -10.40
C LEU A 250 12.75 15.54 -10.93
N ASP A 251 13.97 15.08 -11.14
CA ASP A 251 15.07 15.88 -11.70
C ASP A 251 14.75 16.39 -13.11
N TYR A 252 14.23 15.51 -13.98
CA TYR A 252 13.80 15.91 -15.31
C TYR A 252 12.66 16.94 -15.25
N ILE A 253 11.68 16.73 -14.36
CA ILE A 253 10.56 17.65 -14.17
C ILE A 253 11.06 19.02 -13.70
N LYS A 254 11.91 19.06 -12.68
CA LYS A 254 12.48 20.29 -12.10
C LYS A 254 13.39 21.04 -13.07
N SER A 255 14.20 20.31 -13.86
CA SER A 255 15.19 20.92 -14.75
C SER A 255 14.64 21.30 -16.13
N THR A 256 13.57 20.65 -16.58
CA THR A 256 13.10 20.77 -17.97
C THR A 256 11.63 21.18 -18.07
N ILE A 257 10.71 20.44 -17.44
CA ILE A 257 9.27 20.70 -17.57
C ILE A 257 8.88 21.97 -16.81
N TYR A 258 9.24 22.07 -15.53
CA TYR A 258 8.86 23.19 -14.66
C TYR A 258 9.37 24.54 -15.19
N PRO A 259 10.64 24.69 -15.60
CA PRO A 259 11.12 25.95 -16.17
C PRO A 259 10.45 26.29 -17.51
N SER A 260 10.04 25.27 -18.29
CA SER A 260 9.30 25.49 -19.54
C SER A 260 7.89 26.03 -19.26
N LEU A 261 7.20 25.48 -18.26
CA LEU A 261 5.89 25.99 -17.81
C LEU A 261 6.01 27.39 -17.20
N GLN A 262 7.09 27.68 -16.47
CA GLN A 262 7.35 29.00 -15.92
C GLN A 262 7.54 30.05 -17.03
N LYS A 263 8.27 29.72 -18.10
CA LYS A 263 8.41 30.57 -19.29
C LYS A 263 7.09 30.84 -19.99
N LEU A 264 6.13 29.91 -19.90
CA LEU A 264 4.77 30.09 -20.42
C LEU A 264 3.88 30.92 -19.48
N GLY A 265 4.36 31.27 -18.28
CA GLY A 265 3.62 32.07 -17.30
C GLY A 265 2.48 31.32 -16.60
N VAL A 266 2.47 29.98 -16.66
CA VAL A 266 1.39 29.17 -16.06
C VAL A 266 1.71 28.68 -14.65
N VAL A 267 2.97 28.76 -14.22
CA VAL A 267 3.44 28.42 -12.87
C VAL A 267 4.36 29.50 -12.33
N ASN A 268 4.34 29.72 -11.01
CA ASN A 268 5.17 30.71 -10.31
C ASN A 268 6.57 30.16 -9.96
N GLU A 269 7.46 31.01 -9.47
CA GLU A 269 8.72 30.52 -8.85
C GLU A 269 8.39 29.62 -7.66
N ALA A 270 9.11 28.49 -7.56
CA ALA A 270 8.97 27.53 -6.46
C ALA A 270 10.28 27.43 -5.67
N SER A 271 10.15 27.44 -4.36
CA SER A 271 11.19 27.06 -3.39
C SER A 271 11.37 25.55 -3.34
N GLU A 272 12.45 25.05 -2.72
CA GLU A 272 12.62 23.60 -2.53
C GLU A 272 11.52 23.00 -1.63
N ASP A 273 11.01 23.76 -0.67
CA ASP A 273 9.93 23.34 0.24
C ASP A 273 8.62 23.09 -0.51
N ASP A 274 8.38 23.79 -1.64
CA ASP A 274 7.18 23.62 -2.45
C ASP A 274 7.09 22.22 -3.10
N TRP A 275 8.21 21.50 -3.17
CA TRP A 275 8.24 20.11 -3.67
C TRP A 275 7.95 19.07 -2.58
N GLN A 276 7.60 19.51 -1.35
CA GLN A 276 7.18 18.63 -0.26
C GLN A 276 5.75 19.00 0.20
N PRO A 277 4.72 18.17 -0.08
CA PRO A 277 4.77 16.88 -0.77
C PRO A 277 4.78 17.02 -2.30
N ALA A 278 5.65 16.23 -2.95
CA ALA A 278 5.83 16.27 -4.41
C ALA A 278 4.54 15.98 -5.19
N LYS A 279 3.63 15.19 -4.63
CA LYS A 279 2.32 14.84 -5.22
C LYS A 279 1.51 16.05 -5.66
N THR A 280 1.46 17.11 -4.85
CA THR A 280 0.68 18.32 -5.15
C THR A 280 1.23 19.02 -6.38
N LYS A 281 2.55 19.22 -6.44
CA LYS A 281 3.22 19.84 -7.58
C LYS A 281 3.17 18.99 -8.85
N LEU A 282 3.34 17.68 -8.73
CA LEU A 282 3.20 16.78 -9.88
C LEU A 282 1.79 16.81 -10.46
N THR A 283 0.76 16.91 -9.61
CA THR A 283 -0.65 17.00 -10.05
C THR A 283 -0.93 18.34 -10.73
N GLU A 284 -0.43 19.45 -10.17
CA GLU A 284 -0.49 20.79 -10.78
C GLU A 284 0.16 20.79 -12.17
N ILE A 285 1.41 20.30 -12.27
CA ILE A 285 2.16 20.22 -13.53
C ILE A 285 1.41 19.37 -14.56
N LEU A 286 0.91 18.19 -14.17
CA LEU A 286 0.17 17.31 -15.08
C LEU A 286 -1.07 18.00 -15.66
N GLY A 287 -1.72 18.90 -14.91
CA GLY A 287 -2.87 19.68 -15.37
C GLY A 287 -2.56 20.59 -16.57
N TYR A 288 -1.30 20.98 -16.76
CA TYR A 288 -0.85 21.79 -17.89
C TYR A 288 -0.34 20.97 -19.09
N LEU A 289 -0.14 19.66 -18.93
CA LEU A 289 0.42 18.79 -19.98
C LEU A 289 -0.68 18.09 -20.77
N ASN A 290 -0.83 18.48 -22.04
CA ASN A 290 -1.70 17.81 -23.00
C ASN A 290 -0.95 16.65 -23.72
N GLU A 291 -1.61 15.95 -24.64
CA GLU A 291 -1.01 14.80 -25.36
C GLU A 291 0.20 15.16 -26.22
N SER A 292 0.37 16.42 -26.64
CA SER A 292 1.51 16.83 -27.47
C SER A 292 2.85 16.75 -26.74
N TYR A 293 2.83 16.73 -25.40
CA TYR A 293 4.03 16.55 -24.59
C TYR A 293 4.55 15.09 -24.58
N GLY A 294 3.80 14.13 -25.15
CA GLY A 294 4.25 12.76 -25.36
C GLY A 294 4.81 12.10 -24.10
N ASP A 295 6.07 11.68 -24.16
CA ASP A 295 6.74 10.98 -23.06
C ASP A 295 7.07 11.89 -21.87
N GLN A 296 7.10 13.21 -22.03
CA GLN A 296 7.25 14.14 -20.90
C GLN A 296 6.03 14.08 -19.99
N LYS A 297 4.83 14.03 -20.59
CA LYS A 297 3.58 13.83 -19.85
C LYS A 297 3.56 12.46 -19.19
N THR A 298 3.92 11.40 -19.93
CA THR A 298 3.96 10.04 -19.40
C THR A 298 4.93 9.91 -18.22
N LEU A 299 6.09 10.57 -18.26
CA LEU A 299 7.03 10.60 -17.15
C LEU A 299 6.40 11.22 -15.88
N VAL A 300 5.63 12.30 -16.00
CA VAL A 300 4.93 12.93 -14.85
C VAL A 300 3.84 11.99 -14.30
N GLU A 301 3.10 11.31 -15.18
CA GLU A 301 2.11 10.30 -14.78
C GLU A 301 2.75 9.15 -14.00
N GLU A 302 3.88 8.62 -14.48
CA GLU A 302 4.64 7.59 -13.78
C GLU A 302 5.22 8.08 -12.45
N ALA A 303 5.71 9.32 -12.39
CA ALA A 303 6.22 9.92 -11.16
C ALA A 303 5.14 10.01 -10.07
N LEU A 304 3.90 10.34 -10.43
CA LEU A 304 2.77 10.31 -9.50
C LEU A 304 2.51 8.90 -8.96
N ILE A 305 2.52 7.89 -9.83
CA ILE A 305 2.30 6.49 -9.44
C ILE A 305 3.42 6.03 -8.49
N LEU A 306 4.68 6.29 -8.85
CA LEU A 306 5.84 5.94 -8.02
C LEU A 306 5.84 6.66 -6.68
N ASN A 307 5.43 7.94 -6.63
CA ASN A 307 5.30 8.67 -5.37
C ASN A 307 4.32 7.97 -4.41
N GLU A 308 3.16 7.55 -4.89
CA GLU A 308 2.17 6.85 -4.05
C GLU A 308 2.68 5.49 -3.55
N ILE A 309 3.48 4.79 -4.36
CA ILE A 309 4.07 3.50 -3.98
C ILE A 309 5.13 3.72 -2.90
N ILE A 310 6.05 4.67 -3.12
CA ILE A 310 7.14 4.98 -2.18
C ILE A 310 6.59 5.44 -0.83
N GLU A 311 5.57 6.31 -0.80
CA GLU A 311 4.94 6.73 0.45
C GLU A 311 4.27 5.56 1.18
N LYS A 312 3.54 4.68 0.46
CA LYS A 312 2.93 3.49 1.07
C LYS A 312 3.96 2.52 1.64
N ASP A 313 5.09 2.33 0.95
CA ASP A 313 6.15 1.46 1.43
C ASP A 313 6.87 2.09 2.63
N ARG A 314 7.08 3.42 2.64
CA ARG A 314 7.60 4.14 3.81
C ARG A 314 6.68 3.99 5.02
N GLU A 315 5.38 4.19 4.84
CA GLU A 315 4.40 3.99 5.91
C GLU A 315 4.39 2.54 6.45
N ARG A 316 4.55 1.54 5.58
CA ARG A 316 4.64 0.13 5.99
C ARG A 316 5.91 -0.14 6.79
N GLU A 317 7.06 0.35 6.32
CA GLU A 317 8.32 0.23 7.04
C GLU A 317 8.28 0.92 8.40
N GLU A 318 7.70 2.13 8.48
CA GLU A 318 7.51 2.84 9.74
C GLU A 318 6.61 2.04 10.69
N LYS A 319 5.49 1.49 10.22
CA LYS A 319 4.61 0.63 11.02
C LYS A 319 5.33 -0.64 11.50
N GLN A 320 6.15 -1.26 10.65
CA GLN A 320 6.90 -2.45 11.01
C GLN A 320 8.03 -2.15 12.02
N LYS A 321 8.76 -1.04 11.85
CA LYS A 321 9.75 -0.54 12.82
C LYS A 321 9.11 -0.25 14.17
N ARG A 322 7.96 0.43 14.18
CA ARG A 322 7.19 0.69 15.42
C ARG A 322 6.76 -0.62 16.09
N LYS A 323 6.27 -1.59 15.31
CA LYS A 323 5.89 -2.91 15.83
C LYS A 323 7.09 -3.63 16.47
N GLN A 324 8.24 -3.64 15.79
CA GLN A 324 9.46 -4.23 16.32
C GLN A 324 9.91 -3.56 17.62
N GLN A 325 9.86 -2.22 17.69
CA GLN A 325 10.21 -1.47 18.90
C GLN A 325 9.29 -1.82 20.09
N ILE A 326 8.00 -2.07 19.84
CA ILE A 326 7.07 -2.52 20.88
C ILE A 326 7.46 -3.92 21.34
N GLU A 327 7.75 -4.85 20.42
CA GLU A 327 8.19 -6.21 20.74
C GLU A 327 9.48 -6.21 21.56
N ASP A 328 10.44 -5.34 21.24
CA ASP A 328 11.71 -5.19 21.97
C ASP A 328 11.49 -4.67 23.40
N ILE A 329 10.62 -3.66 23.59
CA ILE A 329 10.26 -3.17 24.93
C ILE A 329 9.52 -4.24 25.72
N MET A 330 8.59 -4.98 25.09
CA MET A 330 7.87 -6.07 25.73
C MET A 330 8.83 -7.16 26.21
N ALA A 331 9.82 -7.52 25.39
CA ALA A 331 10.86 -8.46 25.77
C ALA A 331 11.68 -7.95 26.97
N PHE A 332 12.08 -6.68 26.97
CA PHE A 332 12.78 -6.06 28.11
C PHE A 332 11.92 -6.11 29.39
N LEU A 333 10.65 -5.71 29.31
CA LEU A 333 9.73 -5.71 30.45
C LEU A 333 9.48 -7.12 30.98
N SER A 334 9.47 -8.14 30.12
CA SER A 334 9.31 -9.55 30.49
C SER A 334 10.50 -10.12 31.29
N GLN A 335 11.66 -9.46 31.25
CA GLN A 335 12.90 -9.87 31.93
C GLN A 335 13.26 -8.98 33.12
N ALA A 336 12.61 -7.82 33.25
CA ALA A 336 12.96 -6.82 34.26
C ALA A 336 12.71 -7.29 35.70
N ASN A 337 11.75 -8.20 35.92
CA ASN A 337 11.35 -8.73 37.24
C ASN A 337 11.05 -7.66 38.30
N ARG A 338 10.64 -6.46 37.87
CA ARG A 338 10.28 -5.33 38.73
C ARG A 338 9.32 -4.40 37.99
N ILE A 339 8.66 -3.52 38.74
CA ILE A 339 7.87 -2.45 38.15
C ILE A 339 8.81 -1.44 37.49
N VAL A 340 8.46 -0.97 36.30
CA VAL A 340 9.25 0.01 35.54
C VAL A 340 8.45 1.31 35.41
N GLU A 341 9.12 2.44 35.61
CA GLU A 341 8.52 3.75 35.35
C GLU A 341 8.47 4.00 33.85
N LEU A 342 7.29 4.35 33.32
CA LEU A 342 7.08 4.63 31.89
C LEU A 342 7.99 5.77 31.41
N ASN A 343 8.25 6.76 32.27
CA ASN A 343 9.13 7.89 31.98
C ASN A 343 10.62 7.52 31.93
N GLN A 344 11.03 6.33 32.35
CA GLN A 344 12.40 5.85 32.23
C GLN A 344 12.64 5.06 30.94
N LEU A 345 11.58 4.58 30.28
CA LEU A 345 11.70 3.89 29.01
C LEU A 345 12.15 4.85 27.90
N ARG A 346 13.06 4.36 27.07
CA ARG A 346 13.61 5.08 25.92
C ARG A 346 13.57 4.16 24.70
N VAL A 347 13.24 4.73 23.55
CA VAL A 347 13.40 4.07 22.23
C VAL A 347 14.48 4.85 21.50
N ALA A 348 15.55 4.18 21.09
CA ALA A 348 16.71 4.82 20.44
C ALA A 348 17.30 6.03 21.19
N GLY A 349 17.20 6.05 22.53
CA GLY A 349 17.68 7.15 23.39
C GLY A 349 16.68 8.28 23.62
N GLU A 350 15.55 8.29 22.92
CA GLU A 350 14.50 9.30 23.06
C GLU A 350 13.35 8.83 23.97
N PRO A 351 12.67 9.75 24.68
CA PRO A 351 11.48 9.42 25.46
C PRO A 351 10.34 8.94 24.57
N LEU A 352 9.51 8.02 25.09
CA LEU A 352 8.36 7.49 24.36
C LEU A 352 7.38 8.61 23.97
N THR A 353 7.01 8.66 22.70
CA THR A 353 5.94 9.52 22.18
C THR A 353 4.56 9.08 22.70
N ASP A 354 3.59 9.98 22.76
CA ASP A 354 2.26 9.66 23.31
C ASP A 354 1.51 8.59 22.50
N GLU A 355 1.66 8.61 21.18
CA GLU A 355 1.16 7.54 20.30
C GLU A 355 1.76 6.18 20.69
N PHE A 356 3.08 6.13 20.87
CA PHE A 356 3.77 4.89 21.21
C PHE A 356 3.39 4.41 22.62
N ARG A 357 3.23 5.32 23.59
CA ARG A 357 2.73 5.01 24.93
C ARG A 357 1.35 4.35 24.85
N SER A 358 0.44 4.92 24.07
CA SER A 358 -0.92 4.37 23.90
C SER A 358 -0.91 2.94 23.33
N GLN A 359 -0.02 2.65 22.38
CA GLN A 359 0.12 1.33 21.77
C GLN A 359 0.81 0.31 22.67
N LEU A 360 1.77 0.76 23.49
CA LEU A 360 2.39 -0.09 24.50
C LEU A 360 1.37 -0.46 25.58
N LEU A 361 0.61 0.52 26.08
CA LEU A 361 -0.40 0.31 27.13
C LEU A 361 -1.62 -0.49 26.67
N SER A 362 -1.86 -0.60 25.36
CA SER A 362 -2.92 -1.44 24.81
C SER A 362 -2.55 -2.92 24.74
N GLN A 363 -1.28 -3.29 25.01
CA GLN A 363 -0.86 -4.69 25.02
C GLN A 363 -1.49 -5.43 26.21
N PRO A 364 -2.14 -6.59 25.99
CA PRO A 364 -2.89 -7.29 27.03
C PRO A 364 -1.99 -7.86 28.13
N GLU A 365 -0.70 -8.06 27.87
CA GLU A 365 0.27 -8.58 28.84
C GLU A 365 0.81 -7.51 29.79
N ILE A 366 0.51 -6.23 29.56
CA ILE A 366 0.94 -5.13 30.43
C ILE A 366 -0.11 -4.81 31.48
N LEU A 367 0.35 -4.61 32.71
CA LEU A 367 -0.38 -3.96 33.79
C LEU A 367 0.11 -2.52 33.91
N TYR A 368 -0.83 -1.59 34.07
CA TYR A 368 -0.57 -0.17 34.14
C TYR A 368 -1.20 0.42 35.40
N ALA A 369 -0.47 1.31 36.07
CA ALA A 369 -1.01 2.12 37.16
C ALA A 369 -0.40 3.52 37.16
N GLU A 370 -1.26 4.50 37.41
CA GLU A 370 -0.87 5.87 37.71
C GLU A 370 -0.75 6.02 39.22
N PHE A 371 0.32 6.67 39.66
CA PHE A 371 0.56 6.91 41.08
C PHE A 371 0.94 8.37 41.31
N ALA A 372 0.26 8.99 42.27
CA ALA A 372 0.54 10.35 42.70
C ALA A 372 0.70 10.43 44.22
N ASP A 373 1.75 11.11 44.68
CA ASP A 373 1.93 11.45 46.10
C ASP A 373 2.35 12.92 46.20
N ARG A 374 1.42 13.77 46.64
CA ARG A 374 1.59 15.22 46.77
C ARG A 374 2.09 15.92 45.50
N LYS A 375 3.41 15.97 45.29
CA LYS A 375 4.10 16.68 44.19
C LYS A 375 4.63 15.76 43.09
N ILE A 376 4.64 14.44 43.31
CA ILE A 376 5.25 13.48 42.38
C ILE A 376 4.12 12.73 41.68
N TYR A 377 4.13 12.73 40.34
CA TYR A 377 3.24 11.94 39.49
C TYR A 377 4.09 11.03 38.61
N ASN A 378 3.94 9.71 38.77
CA ASN A 378 4.65 8.71 37.99
C ASN A 378 3.66 7.69 37.40
N GLU A 379 4.00 7.21 36.20
CA GLU A 379 3.29 6.15 35.50
C GLU A 379 4.14 4.89 35.56
N PHE A 380 3.51 3.80 35.98
CA PHE A 380 4.18 2.53 36.20
C PHE A 380 3.59 1.46 35.31
N ILE A 381 4.46 0.58 34.83
CA ILE A 381 4.12 -0.57 34.01
C ILE A 381 4.79 -1.84 34.54
N LEU A 382 4.11 -2.96 34.36
CA LEU A 382 4.59 -4.27 34.75
C LEU A 382 4.12 -5.32 33.75
N HIS A 383 5.04 -6.16 33.28
CA HIS A 383 4.68 -7.32 32.46
C HIS A 383 4.09 -8.43 33.34
N LYS A 384 2.99 -9.06 32.92
CA LYS A 384 2.30 -10.10 33.71
C LYS A 384 3.21 -11.29 34.11
N ALA A 385 4.15 -11.65 33.25
CA ALA A 385 5.12 -12.72 33.55
C ALA A 385 6.10 -12.36 34.70
N CYS A 386 6.28 -11.09 35.02
CA CYS A 386 7.23 -10.61 36.04
C CYS A 386 6.60 -10.35 37.41
N ILE A 387 5.31 -10.67 37.61
CA ILE A 387 4.58 -10.30 38.82
C ILE A 387 5.26 -10.85 40.08
N GLU A 388 5.65 -12.12 40.08
CA GLU A 388 6.28 -12.76 41.24
C GLU A 388 7.63 -12.10 41.57
N GLY A 389 8.48 -11.91 40.56
CA GLY A 389 9.75 -11.20 40.72
C GLY A 389 9.57 -9.77 41.24
N ALA A 390 8.53 -9.07 40.77
CA ALA A 390 8.22 -7.72 41.22
C ALA A 390 7.77 -7.67 42.70
N ILE A 391 7.03 -8.67 43.17
CA ILE A 391 6.65 -8.81 44.59
C ILE A 391 7.90 -9.01 45.45
N ASP A 392 8.81 -9.88 45.01
CA ASP A 392 10.08 -10.12 45.72
C ASP A 392 10.99 -8.88 45.73
N SER A 393 11.06 -8.14 44.62
CA SER A 393 11.78 -6.87 44.53
C SER A 393 11.20 -5.85 45.51
N ALA A 394 9.87 -5.68 45.53
CA ALA A 394 9.17 -4.76 46.42
C ALA A 394 9.40 -5.10 47.90
N LYS A 395 9.37 -6.39 48.25
CA LYS A 395 9.70 -6.89 49.60
C LYS A 395 11.12 -6.51 50.00
N LYS A 396 12.11 -6.78 49.14
CA LYS A 396 13.52 -6.43 49.40
C LYS A 396 13.70 -4.92 49.56
N SER A 397 13.08 -4.13 48.69
CA SER A 397 13.11 -2.66 48.72
C SER A 397 12.51 -2.11 50.02
N TYR A 398 11.37 -2.64 50.45
CA TYR A 398 10.71 -2.25 51.70
C TYR A 398 11.51 -2.63 52.94
N ILE A 399 12.11 -3.83 52.99
CA ILE A 399 12.95 -4.25 54.12
C ILE A 399 14.18 -3.35 54.23
N ALA A 400 14.84 -3.04 53.10
CA ALA A 400 16.08 -2.27 53.08
C ALA A 400 15.88 -0.76 53.30
N LYS A 401 14.88 -0.16 52.64
CA LYS A 401 14.70 1.31 52.57
C LYS A 401 13.44 1.81 53.26
N LYS A 402 12.57 0.91 53.74
CA LYS A 402 11.22 1.23 54.26
C LYS A 402 10.36 2.04 53.27
N ALA A 403 10.62 1.90 51.97
CA ALA A 403 9.86 2.52 50.90
C ALA A 403 8.66 1.62 50.51
N ASP A 404 7.45 2.16 50.59
CA ASP A 404 6.19 1.42 50.35
C ASP A 404 5.58 1.66 48.96
N LEU A 405 6.25 2.47 48.12
CA LEU A 405 5.77 2.88 46.79
C LEU A 405 5.47 1.67 45.89
N GLU A 406 6.45 0.77 45.69
CA GLU A 406 6.30 -0.40 44.82
C GLU A 406 5.15 -1.31 45.30
N ILE A 407 5.00 -1.49 46.62
CA ILE A 407 3.92 -2.28 47.22
C ILE A 407 2.55 -1.66 46.91
N ARG A 408 2.41 -0.34 47.07
CA ARG A 408 1.16 0.39 46.77
C ARG A 408 0.82 0.34 45.28
N VAL A 409 1.82 0.44 44.40
CA VAL A 409 1.64 0.35 42.94
C VAL A 409 1.20 -1.06 42.52
N LEU A 410 1.82 -2.11 43.06
CA LEU A 410 1.39 -3.50 42.80
C LEU A 410 -0.06 -3.75 43.24
N ALA A 411 -0.47 -3.20 44.38
CA ALA A 411 -1.84 -3.28 44.85
C ALA A 411 -2.82 -2.57 43.91
N LEU A 412 -2.47 -1.38 43.39
CA LEU A 412 -3.28 -0.64 42.41
C LEU A 412 -3.41 -1.37 41.07
N MET A 413 -2.34 -2.05 40.64
CA MET A 413 -2.35 -2.89 39.44
C MET A 413 -3.16 -4.19 39.62
N ASN A 414 -3.66 -4.48 40.82
CA ASN A 414 -4.45 -5.66 41.15
C ASN A 414 -3.76 -6.98 40.74
N VAL A 415 -2.44 -7.06 40.98
CA VAL A 415 -1.59 -8.19 40.52
C VAL A 415 -2.02 -9.55 41.09
N THR A 416 -2.73 -9.57 42.21
CA THR A 416 -3.20 -10.79 42.88
C THR A 416 -4.19 -11.60 42.03
N VAL A 417 -4.92 -10.96 41.12
CA VAL A 417 -5.85 -11.64 40.19
C VAL A 417 -5.09 -12.46 39.14
N HIS A 418 -3.84 -12.10 38.86
CA HIS A 418 -3.01 -12.74 37.83
C HIS A 418 -2.07 -13.82 38.38
N LEU A 419 -2.01 -13.99 39.70
CA LEU A 419 -1.22 -15.02 40.36
C LEU A 419 -2.03 -16.32 40.48
N MET A 420 -1.47 -17.43 39.97
CA MET A 420 -2.09 -18.75 40.12
C MET A 420 -1.79 -19.36 41.50
N GLU A 421 -0.60 -19.13 42.05
CA GLU A 421 -0.17 -19.69 43.33
C GLU A 421 -0.59 -18.83 44.54
N GLU A 422 -0.88 -19.48 45.68
CA GLU A 422 -1.20 -18.78 46.93
C GLU A 422 0.02 -18.18 47.64
N GLY A 423 1.22 -18.73 47.41
CA GLY A 423 2.45 -18.29 48.08
C GLY A 423 2.77 -16.81 47.86
N PRO A 424 2.94 -16.37 46.60
CA PRO A 424 3.20 -14.97 46.28
C PRO A 424 2.10 -14.00 46.75
N LYS A 425 0.84 -14.46 46.76
CA LYS A 425 -0.30 -13.67 47.29
C LYS A 425 -0.13 -13.38 48.78
N ARG A 426 0.20 -14.41 49.57
CA ARG A 426 0.43 -14.25 51.02
C ARG A 426 1.61 -13.34 51.31
N ILE A 427 2.69 -13.45 50.53
CA ILE A 427 3.86 -12.56 50.67
C ILE A 427 3.45 -11.10 50.45
N LEU A 428 2.67 -10.82 49.39
CA LEU A 428 2.19 -9.47 49.10
C LEU A 428 1.25 -8.94 50.20
N GLU A 429 0.30 -9.77 50.68
CA GLU A 429 -0.60 -9.40 51.79
C GLU A 429 0.17 -9.07 53.08
N GLU A 430 1.22 -9.84 53.39
CA GLU A 430 2.04 -9.65 54.59
C GLU A 430 2.84 -8.34 54.52
N ILE A 431 3.55 -8.10 53.42
CA ILE A 431 4.34 -6.87 53.25
C ILE A 431 3.44 -5.63 53.15
N GLU A 432 2.23 -5.77 52.60
CA GLU A 432 1.24 -4.70 52.57
C GLU A 432 0.69 -4.41 53.98
N ALA A 433 0.38 -5.43 54.78
CA ALA A 433 -0.05 -5.22 56.17
C ALA A 433 1.06 -4.55 57.02
N GLN A 434 2.33 -4.86 56.75
CA GLN A 434 3.47 -4.21 57.39
C GLN A 434 3.64 -2.75 56.92
N SER A 435 3.50 -2.47 55.62
CA SER A 435 3.62 -1.11 55.08
C SER A 435 2.53 -0.18 55.61
N LEU A 436 1.32 -0.69 55.82
CA LEU A 436 0.18 0.06 56.33
C LEU A 436 0.32 0.50 57.80
N PHE A 437 1.25 -0.07 58.57
CA PHE A 437 1.48 0.28 59.98
C PHE A 437 1.83 1.76 60.17
N GLY A 438 2.48 2.36 59.16
CA GLY A 438 2.83 3.78 59.15
C GLY A 438 1.63 4.72 59.23
N PHE A 439 0.47 4.28 58.76
CA PHE A 439 -0.75 5.06 58.56
C PHE A 439 -1.82 4.85 59.64
N LEU A 440 -1.52 4.05 60.66
CA LEU A 440 -2.38 3.93 61.84
C LEU A 440 -2.48 5.26 62.60
N PRO A 441 -3.59 5.50 63.32
CA PRO A 441 -3.71 6.65 64.22
C PRO A 441 -2.54 6.69 65.22
N LEU A 442 -2.04 7.89 65.52
CA LEU A 442 -0.82 8.11 66.30
C LEU A 442 -0.82 7.36 67.65
N LEU A 443 -1.94 7.42 68.37
CA LEU A 443 -2.13 6.73 69.66
C LEU A 443 -2.07 5.21 69.53
N THR A 444 -2.74 4.65 68.51
CA THR A 444 -2.75 3.21 68.23
C THR A 444 -1.36 2.70 67.83
N LYS A 445 -0.63 3.50 67.04
CA LYS A 445 0.73 3.20 66.61
C LYS A 445 1.72 3.17 67.78
N ILE A 446 1.67 4.17 68.66
CA ILE A 446 2.53 4.26 69.86
C ILE A 446 2.24 3.09 70.81
N TRP A 447 0.97 2.79 71.07
CA TRP A 447 0.58 1.70 71.94
C TRP A 447 1.05 0.33 71.43
N ARG A 448 0.96 0.09 70.12
CA ARG A 448 1.46 -1.15 69.49
C ARG A 448 2.98 -1.26 69.44
N MET A 449 3.68 -0.14 69.30
CA MET A 449 5.14 -0.10 69.42
C MET A 449 5.60 -0.47 70.84
N ILE A 450 4.87 -0.04 71.88
CA ILE A 450 5.17 -0.37 73.28
C ILE A 450 4.93 -1.87 73.58
N ILE A 451 3.88 -2.46 73.01
CA ILE A 451 3.51 -3.88 73.21
C ILE A 451 4.33 -4.84 72.33
N GLY A 452 5.12 -4.31 71.39
CA GLY A 452 6.00 -5.12 70.54
C GLY A 452 5.30 -5.81 69.37
N ASN A 453 4.13 -5.30 68.93
CA ASN A 453 3.41 -5.84 67.77
C ASN A 453 3.29 -4.81 66.63
N PRO A 454 4.32 -4.66 65.78
CA PRO A 454 4.36 -3.66 64.71
C PRO A 454 3.60 -4.11 63.44
N THR A 455 2.37 -4.62 63.59
CA THR A 455 1.54 -5.07 62.46
C THR A 455 0.13 -4.49 62.51
N VAL A 456 -0.48 -4.32 61.34
CA VAL A 456 -1.89 -3.93 61.19
C VAL A 456 -2.75 -5.18 61.24
N HIS A 457 -3.84 -5.17 62.00
CA HIS A 457 -4.75 -6.32 62.03
C HIS A 457 -5.57 -6.39 60.74
N ARG A 458 -5.89 -7.62 60.28
CA ARG A 458 -6.63 -7.86 59.02
C ARG A 458 -7.94 -7.06 58.89
N HIS A 459 -8.65 -6.80 59.99
CA HIS A 459 -9.90 -6.03 59.96
C HIS A 459 -9.71 -4.50 59.80
N GLU A 460 -8.52 -3.97 60.07
CA GLU A 460 -8.20 -2.54 59.97
C GLU A 460 -7.69 -2.16 58.57
N VAL A 461 -7.13 -3.14 57.85
CA VAL A 461 -6.57 -2.99 56.51
C VAL A 461 -7.56 -2.34 55.53
N PRO A 462 -8.84 -2.77 55.42
CA PRO A 462 -9.78 -2.18 54.45
C PRO A 462 -10.05 -0.69 54.69
N ALA A 463 -10.17 -0.27 55.95
CA ALA A 463 -10.46 1.12 56.30
C ALA A 463 -9.27 2.04 55.96
N ILE A 464 -8.04 1.59 56.22
CA ILE A 464 -6.82 2.34 55.89
C ILE A 464 -6.65 2.42 54.36
N LYS A 465 -6.88 1.32 53.64
CA LYS A 465 -6.83 1.30 52.17
C LYS A 465 -7.83 2.26 51.55
N ALA A 466 -9.07 2.29 52.03
CA ALA A 466 -10.10 3.22 51.53
C ALA A 466 -9.68 4.68 51.69
N ARG A 467 -9.08 5.03 52.84
CA ARG A 467 -8.57 6.39 53.10
C ARG A 467 -7.40 6.75 52.18
N LEU A 468 -6.45 5.83 51.99
CA LEU A 468 -5.31 6.04 51.09
C LEU A 468 -5.75 6.16 49.64
N GLN A 469 -6.71 5.37 49.19
CA GLN A 469 -7.27 5.45 47.84
C GLN A 469 -7.98 6.79 47.61
N GLN A 470 -8.75 7.28 48.58
CA GLN A 470 -9.37 8.61 48.48
C GLN A 470 -8.33 9.73 48.37
N GLN A 471 -7.24 9.64 49.13
CA GLN A 471 -6.14 10.61 49.06
C GLN A 471 -5.42 10.54 47.71
N LEU A 472 -5.09 9.34 47.23
CA LEU A 472 -4.49 9.12 45.92
C LEU A 472 -5.36 9.68 44.79
N ASN A 473 -6.67 9.42 44.81
CA ASN A 473 -7.59 9.95 43.79
C ASN A 473 -7.62 11.49 43.78
N LYS A 474 -7.55 12.11 44.96
CA LYS A 474 -7.48 13.58 45.10
C LYS A 474 -6.16 14.13 44.56
N ASP A 475 -5.04 13.48 44.88
CA ASP A 475 -3.71 13.86 44.40
C ASP A 475 -3.58 13.64 42.88
N LEU A 476 -4.15 12.57 42.33
CA LEU A 476 -4.22 12.34 40.87
C LEU A 476 -5.04 13.43 40.18
N ALA A 477 -6.21 13.79 40.70
CA ALA A 477 -7.05 14.83 40.11
C ALA A 477 -6.34 16.19 40.06
N THR A 478 -5.66 16.56 41.15
CA THR A 478 -4.87 17.80 41.22
C THR A 478 -3.67 17.78 40.27
N GLN A 479 -2.91 16.69 40.21
CA GLN A 479 -1.77 16.57 39.29
C GLN A 479 -2.18 16.53 37.82
N LYS A 480 -3.29 15.86 37.48
CA LYS A 480 -3.86 15.88 36.12
C LYS A 480 -4.28 17.29 35.72
N ALA A 481 -4.92 18.04 36.62
CA ALA A 481 -5.26 19.45 36.38
C ALA A 481 -4.02 20.33 36.16
N VAL A 482 -2.94 20.12 36.93
CA VAL A 482 -1.67 20.83 36.75
C VAL A 482 -0.98 20.48 35.43
N LYS A 483 -0.97 19.20 35.02
CA LYS A 483 -0.46 18.78 33.70
C LYS A 483 -1.25 19.43 32.57
N LEU A 484 -2.58 19.38 32.63
CA LEU A 484 -3.46 20.03 31.66
C LEU A 484 -3.22 21.54 31.57
N ALA A 485 -2.99 22.20 32.71
CA ALA A 485 -2.66 23.62 32.75
C ALA A 485 -1.31 23.92 32.09
N LYS A 486 -0.27 23.12 32.38
CA LYS A 486 1.06 23.26 31.76
C LYS A 486 1.06 22.98 30.26
N GLU A 487 0.28 21.99 29.82
CA GLU A 487 0.14 21.64 28.41
C GLU A 487 -0.61 22.73 27.64
N LYS A 488 -1.69 23.28 28.22
CA LYS A 488 -2.36 24.48 27.71
C LYS A 488 -1.40 25.67 27.64
N GLU A 489 -0.59 25.91 28.68
CA GLU A 489 0.40 26.99 28.70
C GLU A 489 1.48 26.79 27.62
N ARG A 490 1.90 25.55 27.38
CA ARG A 490 2.85 25.22 26.31
C ARG A 490 2.25 25.44 24.92
N ILE A 491 1.01 24.99 24.68
CA ILE A 491 0.29 25.24 23.42
C ILE A 491 0.10 26.74 23.21
N VAL A 492 -0.21 27.49 24.26
CA VAL A 492 -0.33 28.95 24.21
C VAL A 492 1.02 29.60 23.91
N LYS A 493 2.12 29.12 24.51
CA LYS A 493 3.48 29.61 24.22
C LYS A 493 3.95 29.23 22.81
N GLU A 494 3.62 28.05 22.30
CA GLU A 494 3.93 27.65 20.92
C GLU A 494 3.10 28.47 19.93
N ARG A 495 1.82 28.72 20.20
CA ARG A 495 0.99 29.64 19.40
C ARG A 495 1.45 31.09 19.48
N LEU A 496 1.92 31.55 20.63
CA LEU A 496 2.52 32.88 20.80
C LEU A 496 3.84 32.98 20.06
N LYS A 497 4.68 31.94 20.09
CA LYS A 497 5.92 31.89 19.29
C LYS A 497 5.64 31.82 17.80
N GLU A 498 4.69 31.01 17.35
CA GLU A 498 4.26 31.01 15.95
C GLU A 498 3.67 32.37 15.55
N ARG A 499 2.97 33.04 16.47
CA ARG A 499 2.43 34.38 16.26
C ARG A 499 3.53 35.44 16.29
N GLU A 500 4.55 35.33 17.13
CA GLU A 500 5.73 36.20 17.17
C GLU A 500 6.63 35.96 15.94
N GLU A 501 6.76 34.72 15.46
CA GLU A 501 7.46 34.39 14.21
C GLU A 501 6.68 34.86 12.99
N LYS A 502 5.35 34.76 13.02
CA LYS A 502 4.46 35.37 12.01
C LYS A 502 4.47 36.90 12.10
N GLU A 503 4.50 37.48 13.29
CA GLU A 503 4.56 38.93 13.53
C GLU A 503 5.96 39.49 13.21
N ALA A 504 7.03 38.72 13.39
CA ALA A 504 8.37 39.06 12.92
C ALA A 504 8.48 38.99 11.39
N LYS A 505 7.79 38.03 10.76
CA LYS A 505 7.62 37.98 9.29
C LYS A 505 6.67 39.07 8.76
N MET A 506 5.70 39.53 9.56
CA MET A 506 4.75 40.60 9.21
C MET A 506 5.21 42.00 9.63
N ALA A 507 6.27 42.14 10.44
CA ALA A 507 6.87 43.41 10.84
C ALA A 507 7.60 44.12 9.69
N ALA A 508 7.79 43.46 8.55
CA ALA A 508 8.25 44.07 7.30
C ALA A 508 7.12 44.76 6.48
N SER A 509 5.87 44.72 6.93
CA SER A 509 4.76 45.42 6.26
C SER A 509 3.62 45.75 7.22
N LYS A 510 3.55 47.00 7.67
CA LYS A 510 2.36 47.61 8.30
C LYS A 510 2.02 48.91 7.57
N PRO A 511 0.72 49.28 7.46
CA PRO A 511 0.01 49.94 8.57
C PRO A 511 -1.40 49.34 8.83
N SER A 512 -1.73 48.99 10.08
CA SER A 512 -2.51 49.74 11.10
C SER A 512 -4.03 49.67 10.95
N ASN A 513 -4.69 48.89 11.82
CA ASN A 513 -5.81 49.37 12.64
C ASN A 513 -6.01 48.45 13.86
N ALA A 514 -6.39 49.06 14.97
CA ALA A 514 -6.63 48.46 16.28
C ALA A 514 -8.14 48.29 16.52
N ASP A 515 -8.55 47.21 17.19
CA ASP A 515 -9.30 47.26 18.48
C ASP A 515 -9.41 45.83 19.05
N SER A 516 -8.79 45.59 20.21
CA SER A 516 -9.39 45.31 21.54
C SER A 516 -9.87 43.85 21.74
N GLY A 517 -9.44 43.26 22.86
CA GLY A 517 -9.78 41.90 23.26
C GLY A 517 -10.54 41.88 24.58
N GLU A 518 -11.06 40.72 24.97
CA GLU A 518 -11.30 40.35 26.37
C GLU A 518 -11.59 38.85 26.53
N GLU A 519 -11.28 38.35 27.73
CA GLU A 519 -11.26 36.96 28.18
C GLU A 519 -12.59 36.42 28.74
N SER A 520 -12.65 35.08 28.86
CA SER A 520 -13.38 34.26 29.87
C SER A 520 -14.83 33.79 29.62
N GLU A 521 -15.04 32.50 29.94
CA GLU A 521 -16.17 31.55 29.74
C GLU A 521 -17.54 31.98 30.36
N PRO A 522 -18.71 31.26 30.19
CA PRO A 522 -19.00 29.95 29.56
C PRO A 522 -20.25 29.86 28.62
N VAL A 523 -20.29 28.73 27.90
CA VAL A 523 -21.34 28.04 27.09
C VAL A 523 -22.82 28.51 27.19
N LYS A 524 -23.41 28.96 26.06
CA LYS A 524 -24.65 28.41 25.39
C LYS A 524 -25.10 29.29 24.20
N SER A 525 -25.55 28.61 23.13
CA SER A 525 -26.00 29.11 21.81
C SER A 525 -24.95 29.91 21.03
N GLY A 526 -24.67 29.49 19.79
CA GLY A 526 -23.67 30.15 18.94
C GLY A 526 -23.98 31.62 18.74
N THR A 527 -22.93 32.41 18.54
CA THR A 527 -23.09 33.82 18.21
C THR A 527 -23.80 33.97 16.85
N PRO A 528 -24.55 35.08 16.62
CA PRO A 528 -25.24 35.33 15.35
C PRO A 528 -24.32 35.25 14.11
N GLU A 529 -23.02 35.52 14.30
CA GLU A 529 -22.00 35.38 13.25
C GLU A 529 -21.66 33.91 12.94
N GLU A 530 -21.67 33.03 13.92
CA GLU A 530 -21.44 31.60 13.72
C GLU A 530 -22.65 30.94 13.04
N GLU A 531 -23.87 31.31 13.41
CA GLU A 531 -25.10 30.86 12.73
C GLU A 531 -25.12 31.22 11.25
N LYS A 532 -24.60 32.39 10.90
CA LYS A 532 -24.48 32.84 9.51
C LYS A 532 -23.49 31.98 8.72
N LYS A 533 -22.31 31.70 9.31
CA LYS A 533 -21.28 30.83 8.70
C LYS A 533 -21.78 29.40 8.49
N TRP A 534 -22.58 28.85 9.41
CA TRP A 534 -23.12 27.50 9.28
C TRP A 534 -24.17 27.40 8.19
N LYS A 535 -25.05 28.41 8.07
CA LYS A 535 -26.04 28.49 6.97
C LYS A 535 -25.34 28.56 5.62
N GLU A 536 -24.34 29.43 5.48
CA GLU A 536 -23.53 29.53 4.26
C GLU A 536 -22.86 28.20 3.89
N SER A 537 -22.35 27.46 4.88
CA SER A 537 -21.72 26.16 4.67
C SER A 537 -22.73 25.07 4.27
N ILE A 538 -23.94 25.09 4.83
CA ILE A 538 -25.03 24.18 4.43
C ILE A 538 -25.52 24.50 3.01
N ASP A 539 -25.66 25.79 2.67
CA ASP A 539 -26.05 26.21 1.32
C ASP A 539 -25.01 25.79 0.26
N GLU A 540 -23.72 25.88 0.58
CA GLU A 540 -22.62 25.36 -0.27
C GLU A 540 -22.76 23.85 -0.49
N ILE A 541 -23.02 23.08 0.58
CA ILE A 541 -23.22 21.62 0.50
C ILE A 541 -24.47 21.28 -0.32
N VAL A 542 -25.58 21.97 -0.11
CA VAL A 542 -26.82 21.76 -0.88
C VAL A 542 -26.57 22.00 -2.36
N ARG A 543 -25.86 23.07 -2.73
CA ARG A 543 -25.53 23.36 -4.14
C ARG A 543 -24.70 22.24 -4.78
N LEU A 544 -23.71 21.73 -4.06
CA LEU A 544 -22.85 20.63 -4.53
C LEU A 544 -23.63 19.32 -4.74
N LEU A 545 -24.58 19.03 -3.85
CA LEU A 545 -25.44 17.87 -3.98
C LEU A 545 -26.39 18.00 -5.17
N ASP A 546 -27.01 19.16 -5.34
CA ASP A 546 -27.95 19.40 -6.44
C ASP A 546 -27.25 19.27 -7.79
N GLU A 547 -26.05 19.85 -7.93
CA GLU A 547 -25.22 19.73 -9.12
C GLU A 547 -24.86 18.25 -9.41
N ALA A 548 -24.46 17.49 -8.39
CA ALA A 548 -24.14 16.07 -8.56
C ALA A 548 -25.33 15.27 -9.11
N TRP A 549 -26.52 15.52 -8.59
CA TRP A 549 -27.74 14.86 -9.05
C TRP A 549 -28.14 15.29 -10.47
N GLU A 550 -27.89 16.54 -10.87
CA GLU A 550 -28.09 16.99 -12.27
C GLU A 550 -27.17 16.25 -13.26
N PHE A 551 -25.94 15.92 -12.85
CA PHE A 551 -25.01 15.09 -13.62
C PHE A 551 -25.26 13.57 -13.50
N GLY A 552 -26.30 13.15 -12.77
CA GLY A 552 -26.62 11.73 -12.57
C GLY A 552 -25.64 10.98 -11.67
N ILE A 553 -24.89 11.71 -10.84
CA ILE A 553 -24.01 11.17 -9.80
C ILE A 553 -24.83 10.97 -8.53
N TYR A 554 -24.53 9.91 -7.78
CA TYR A 554 -25.16 9.62 -6.49
C TYR A 554 -24.22 10.04 -5.35
N PRO A 555 -24.27 11.31 -4.90
CA PRO A 555 -23.28 11.85 -3.98
C PRO A 555 -23.43 11.24 -2.58
N ASN A 556 -22.31 11.03 -1.91
CA ASN A 556 -22.22 10.59 -0.52
C ASN A 556 -21.34 11.58 0.28
N ARG A 557 -21.00 11.23 1.53
CA ARG A 557 -20.15 12.09 2.37
C ARG A 557 -18.75 12.30 1.79
N GLU A 558 -18.16 11.30 1.13
CA GLU A 558 -16.83 11.42 0.49
C GLU A 558 -16.88 12.37 -0.70
N TYR A 559 -17.98 12.33 -1.48
CA TYR A 559 -18.20 13.29 -2.56
C TYR A 559 -18.19 14.74 -2.04
N ILE A 560 -18.91 15.02 -0.95
CA ILE A 560 -18.91 16.35 -0.32
C ILE A 560 -17.49 16.72 0.14
N MET A 561 -16.78 15.83 0.84
CA MET A 561 -15.42 16.11 1.30
C MET A 561 -14.45 16.44 0.17
N SER A 562 -14.55 15.70 -0.95
CA SER A 562 -13.70 15.91 -2.13
C SER A 562 -13.92 17.28 -2.77
N LYS A 563 -15.16 17.82 -2.72
CA LYS A 563 -15.53 19.11 -3.30
C LYS A 563 -15.29 20.30 -2.38
N LEU A 564 -15.23 20.07 -1.06
CA LEU A 564 -14.97 21.10 -0.07
C LEU A 564 -13.47 21.29 0.24
N ASN A 565 -12.55 20.72 -0.56
CA ASN A 565 -11.09 20.90 -0.46
C ASN A 565 -10.51 20.80 0.96
N GLY A 566 -10.99 19.84 1.76
CA GLY A 566 -10.46 19.62 3.12
C GLY A 566 -10.89 20.64 4.18
N LYS A 567 -11.90 21.49 3.92
CA LYS A 567 -12.49 22.39 4.93
C LYS A 567 -12.96 21.67 6.20
N TYR A 568 -13.31 20.39 6.10
CA TYR A 568 -13.76 19.56 7.22
C TYR A 568 -12.99 18.24 7.27
N ALA A 569 -12.61 17.81 8.47
CA ALA A 569 -12.30 16.41 8.75
C ALA A 569 -13.58 15.56 8.70
N GLU A 570 -13.47 14.28 8.36
CA GLU A 570 -14.62 13.39 8.14
C GLU A 570 -15.59 13.33 9.33
N GLU A 571 -15.07 13.17 10.55
CA GLU A 571 -15.87 13.14 11.77
C GLU A 571 -16.59 14.48 12.02
N ASN A 572 -15.91 15.59 11.72
CA ASN A 572 -16.47 16.94 11.87
C ASN A 572 -17.58 17.20 10.84
N LEU A 573 -17.44 16.73 9.60
CA LEU A 573 -18.49 16.84 8.58
C LEU A 573 -19.71 16.01 8.98
N ILE A 574 -19.52 14.78 9.45
CA ILE A 574 -20.64 13.92 9.89
C ILE A 574 -21.38 14.56 11.06
N PHE A 575 -20.65 15.09 12.05
CA PHE A 575 -21.25 15.79 13.18
C PHE A 575 -21.99 17.05 12.74
N PHE A 576 -21.39 17.83 11.83
CA PHE A 576 -21.99 19.03 11.24
C PHE A 576 -23.30 18.72 10.49
N LEU A 577 -23.30 17.71 9.61
CA LEU A 577 -24.49 17.29 8.86
C LEU A 577 -25.59 16.75 9.78
N LYS A 578 -25.25 16.01 10.85
CA LYS A 578 -26.23 15.54 11.83
C LYS A 578 -26.85 16.68 12.63
N LYS A 579 -26.06 17.70 12.98
CA LYS A 579 -26.49 18.82 13.83
C LYS A 579 -27.27 19.88 13.05
N PHE A 580 -26.85 20.18 11.82
CA PHE A 580 -27.37 21.31 11.04
C PHE A 580 -28.07 20.90 9.73
N GLY A 581 -27.77 19.71 9.18
CA GLY A 581 -28.32 19.24 7.90
C GLY A 581 -29.71 18.60 7.98
N GLY A 582 -30.23 18.30 9.17
CA GLY A 582 -31.45 17.50 9.35
C GLY A 582 -32.75 18.09 8.73
N LYS A 583 -32.79 19.39 8.43
CA LYS A 583 -33.92 20.02 7.72
C LYS A 583 -33.69 20.13 6.20
N GLU A 584 -32.44 20.22 5.77
CA GLU A 584 -32.06 20.53 4.39
C GLU A 584 -31.67 19.29 3.59
N LEU A 585 -31.34 18.18 4.24
CA LEU A 585 -30.77 16.99 3.63
C LEU A 585 -31.49 15.71 4.05
N TYR A 586 -31.70 14.83 3.09
CA TYR A 586 -32.13 13.46 3.28
C TYR A 586 -31.04 12.48 2.85
N SER A 587 -31.15 11.24 3.34
CA SER A 587 -30.23 10.18 2.95
C SER A 587 -30.93 8.82 2.86
N PHE A 588 -30.38 7.95 2.01
CA PHE A 588 -30.77 6.53 1.94
C PHE A 588 -29.57 5.65 1.62
N SER A 589 -29.61 4.40 2.06
CA SER A 589 -28.59 3.40 1.79
C SER A 589 -29.09 2.42 0.74
N VAL A 590 -28.19 1.97 -0.13
CA VAL A 590 -28.51 0.92 -1.12
C VAL A 590 -28.42 -0.44 -0.43
N ARG A 591 -29.52 -1.21 -0.47
CA ARG A 591 -29.55 -2.56 0.10
C ARG A 591 -28.64 -3.49 -0.70
N ASN A 592 -28.04 -4.50 -0.05
CA ASN A 592 -27.22 -5.56 -0.66
C ASN A 592 -25.98 -5.10 -1.48
N GLN A 593 -25.64 -3.80 -1.47
CA GLN A 593 -24.53 -3.22 -2.24
C GLN A 593 -23.53 -2.46 -1.34
N ARG A 594 -23.17 -3.02 -0.18
CA ARG A 594 -22.29 -2.34 0.81
C ARG A 594 -20.86 -2.10 0.30
N GLU A 595 -20.38 -2.88 -0.66
CA GLU A 595 -19.04 -2.71 -1.22
C GLU A 595 -18.98 -1.55 -2.23
N LYS A 596 -20.05 -1.35 -3.02
CA LYS A 596 -20.12 -0.30 -4.05
C LYS A 596 -20.69 1.01 -3.52
N TYR A 597 -21.64 0.94 -2.59
CA TYR A 597 -22.25 2.07 -1.90
C TYR A 597 -22.06 1.90 -0.38
N PRO A 598 -20.82 2.03 0.13
CA PRO A 598 -20.52 1.86 1.56
C PRO A 598 -21.19 2.94 2.43
N TRP A 599 -21.47 4.10 1.86
CA TRP A 599 -22.05 5.25 2.55
C TRP A 599 -23.45 5.59 2.00
N PRO A 600 -24.34 6.15 2.85
CA PRO A 600 -25.63 6.64 2.39
C PRO A 600 -25.50 7.70 1.29
N ILE A 601 -26.35 7.59 0.28
CA ILE A 601 -26.53 8.60 -0.77
C ILE A 601 -27.27 9.78 -0.16
N LEU A 602 -26.77 10.98 -0.40
CA LEU A 602 -27.28 12.25 0.12
C LEU A 602 -28.07 12.98 -0.96
N VAL A 603 -29.17 13.63 -0.59
CA VAL A 603 -29.97 14.45 -1.50
C VAL A 603 -30.58 15.62 -0.74
N SER A 604 -30.61 16.81 -1.34
CA SER A 604 -31.19 17.98 -0.70
C SER A 604 -32.72 17.95 -0.74
N THR A 605 -33.35 18.61 0.23
CA THR A 605 -34.80 18.83 0.26
C THR A 605 -35.26 19.62 -0.98
N ASN A 606 -34.50 20.63 -1.40
CA ASN A 606 -34.84 21.48 -2.55
C ASN A 606 -34.83 20.69 -3.87
N TYR A 607 -33.85 19.81 -4.05
CA TYR A 607 -33.78 18.95 -5.23
C TYR A 607 -34.96 17.97 -5.28
N LEU A 608 -35.33 17.38 -4.14
CA LEU A 608 -36.51 16.51 -4.05
C LEU A 608 -37.82 17.26 -4.33
N LYS A 609 -37.95 18.52 -3.91
CA LYS A 609 -39.13 19.36 -4.25
C LYS A 609 -39.25 19.58 -5.76
N LYS A 610 -38.12 19.87 -6.43
CA LYS A 610 -38.09 20.19 -7.87
C LYS A 610 -38.21 18.94 -8.76
N ASN A 611 -37.52 17.86 -8.41
CA ASN A 611 -37.31 16.70 -9.28
C ASN A 611 -37.87 15.38 -8.72
N GLY A 612 -38.38 15.36 -7.48
CA GLY A 612 -38.76 14.14 -6.77
C GLY A 612 -39.79 13.27 -7.49
N LYS A 613 -40.83 13.86 -8.08
CA LYS A 613 -41.85 13.10 -8.85
C LYS A 613 -41.23 12.40 -10.07
N LYS A 614 -40.37 13.09 -10.82
CA LYS A 614 -39.66 12.53 -11.99
C LYS A 614 -38.69 11.42 -11.57
N LEU A 615 -38.00 11.59 -10.45
CA LEU A 615 -37.12 10.54 -9.91
C LEU A 615 -37.91 9.30 -9.48
N LEU A 616 -39.10 9.49 -8.91
CA LEU A 616 -39.97 8.40 -8.48
C LEU A 616 -40.46 7.59 -9.69
N GLU A 617 -40.93 8.27 -10.73
CA GLU A 617 -41.34 7.64 -12.00
C GLU A 617 -40.17 6.86 -12.61
N LYS A 618 -39.00 7.50 -12.74
CA LYS A 618 -37.79 6.84 -13.28
C LYS A 618 -37.35 5.63 -12.47
N ALA A 619 -37.33 5.73 -11.13
CA ALA A 619 -36.96 4.62 -10.27
C ALA A 619 -37.95 3.45 -10.37
N LYS A 620 -39.24 3.75 -10.53
CA LYS A 620 -40.28 2.74 -10.74
C LYS A 620 -40.12 2.05 -12.09
N GLU A 621 -39.94 2.81 -13.15
CA GLU A 621 -39.73 2.29 -14.51
C GLU A 621 -38.48 1.40 -14.60
N GLU A 622 -37.35 1.85 -14.05
CA GLU A 622 -36.10 1.07 -14.08
C GLU A 622 -36.16 -0.17 -13.18
N SER A 623 -36.79 -0.10 -11.99
CA SER A 623 -37.01 -1.28 -11.14
C SER A 623 -37.93 -2.30 -11.83
N GLU A 624 -39.05 -1.88 -12.42
CA GLU A 624 -39.96 -2.76 -13.16
C GLU A 624 -39.29 -3.36 -14.40
N LYS A 625 -38.47 -2.57 -15.11
CA LYS A 625 -37.70 -3.04 -16.26
C LYS A 625 -36.71 -4.12 -15.86
N GLN A 626 -35.94 -3.91 -14.79
CA GLN A 626 -35.01 -4.92 -14.29
C GLN A 626 -35.74 -6.16 -13.77
N ARG A 627 -36.89 -6.00 -13.10
CA ARG A 627 -37.70 -7.13 -12.58
C ARG A 627 -38.27 -8.02 -13.69
N ASN A 628 -38.54 -7.45 -14.87
CA ASN A 628 -39.11 -8.15 -16.02
C ASN A 628 -38.06 -8.56 -17.08
N ASP A 629 -36.78 -8.21 -16.89
CA ASP A 629 -35.71 -8.54 -17.82
C ASP A 629 -35.30 -10.03 -17.70
N LYS A 630 -34.90 -10.65 -18.81
CA LYS A 630 -34.42 -12.04 -18.81
C LYS A 630 -33.05 -12.18 -18.13
N PHE A 631 -32.27 -11.10 -18.09
CA PHE A 631 -30.96 -11.04 -17.43
C PHE A 631 -30.83 -9.75 -16.61
N PRO A 632 -31.42 -9.69 -15.41
CA PRO A 632 -31.43 -8.48 -14.58
C PRO A 632 -30.03 -8.08 -14.13
N ASN A 633 -29.73 -6.79 -14.19
CA ASN A 633 -28.56 -6.23 -13.52
C ASN A 633 -28.90 -5.99 -12.04
N GLN A 634 -28.45 -6.90 -11.18
CA GLN A 634 -28.73 -6.86 -9.74
C GLN A 634 -28.31 -5.54 -9.09
N GLU A 635 -27.18 -4.96 -9.48
CA GLU A 635 -26.71 -3.69 -8.88
C GLU A 635 -27.61 -2.52 -9.23
N LYS A 636 -28.08 -2.46 -10.49
CA LYS A 636 -29.04 -1.43 -10.92
C LYS A 636 -30.38 -1.62 -10.25
N PHE A 637 -30.84 -2.88 -10.14
CA PHE A 637 -32.07 -3.21 -9.46
C PHE A 637 -32.04 -2.77 -7.99
N ASP A 638 -31.02 -3.17 -7.23
CA ASP A 638 -30.89 -2.83 -5.80
C ASP A 638 -30.85 -1.30 -5.56
N LEU A 639 -30.19 -0.55 -6.44
CA LEU A 639 -30.12 0.91 -6.40
C LEU A 639 -31.49 1.55 -6.61
N PHE A 640 -32.19 1.19 -7.69
CA PHE A 640 -33.49 1.78 -8.02
C PHE A 640 -34.60 1.32 -7.08
N GLU A 641 -34.55 0.08 -6.56
CA GLU A 641 -35.45 -0.42 -5.51
C GLU A 641 -35.27 0.40 -4.22
N SER A 642 -34.02 0.63 -3.79
CA SER A 642 -33.72 1.42 -2.60
C SER A 642 -34.12 2.89 -2.76
N GLN A 643 -33.95 3.44 -3.96
CA GLN A 643 -34.38 4.79 -4.31
C GLN A 643 -35.92 4.91 -4.33
N LEU A 644 -36.61 3.92 -4.88
CA LEU A 644 -38.08 3.85 -4.92
C LEU A 644 -38.68 3.82 -3.52
N ASP A 645 -38.19 2.92 -2.65
CA ASP A 645 -38.58 2.82 -1.24
C ASP A 645 -38.39 4.15 -0.51
N PHE A 646 -37.23 4.79 -0.73
CA PHE A 646 -36.91 6.09 -0.13
C PHE A 646 -37.87 7.19 -0.60
N LEU A 647 -38.08 7.34 -1.91
CA LEU A 647 -38.91 8.40 -2.48
C LEU A 647 -40.38 8.24 -2.08
N ASN A 648 -40.93 7.02 -2.07
CA ASN A 648 -42.29 6.75 -1.60
C ASN A 648 -42.50 7.17 -0.14
N ARG A 649 -41.47 7.04 0.70
CA ARG A 649 -41.53 7.43 2.11
C ARG A 649 -41.36 8.93 2.34
N ILE A 650 -40.49 9.58 1.57
CA ILE A 650 -40.04 10.95 1.82
C ILE A 650 -40.86 11.99 1.07
N LEU A 651 -41.23 11.76 -0.20
CA LEU A 651 -41.98 12.74 -0.98
C LEU A 651 -43.31 13.18 -0.35
N PRO A 652 -44.11 12.29 0.30
CA PRO A 652 -45.33 12.72 1.00
C PRO A 652 -45.08 13.64 2.21
N ARG A 653 -43.85 13.64 2.75
CA ARG A 653 -43.44 14.44 3.91
C ARG A 653 -42.85 15.80 3.50
N ILE A 654 -42.51 15.96 2.23
CA ILE A 654 -41.97 17.19 1.66
C ILE A 654 -43.15 17.97 1.07
N LYS A 655 -43.56 19.05 1.75
CA LYS A 655 -44.57 20.00 1.26
C LYS A 655 -43.98 21.04 0.32
#